data_AF-A0A6G1Z1H4-F1
#
_entry.id   AF-A0A6G1Z1H4-F1
#
_cell.length_a   1.000
_cell.length_b   1.000
_cell.length_c   1.000
_cell.angle_alpha   90.00
_cell.angle_beta   90.00
_cell.angle_gamma   90.00
#
_symmetry.space_group_name_H-M   'P 1'
#
loop_
_entity.id
_entity.type
_entity.pdbx_description
1 polymer ?
#
loop_
_entity_poly.entity_id
_entity_poly.type
_entity_poly.pdbx_seq_one_letter_code
_entity_poly.pdbx_strand_id
1 'polypeptide(L)'
;MPADSSSSVPLPDYEVEQYFPREHFDESPEDVRRLRERYGYVRTYFKRHPAGHRDLQRWLNQTRIGMTYDVYLTQSVKLALVAAAIGSLLGIAVTFVLVQMGVLANASSPVSFGAGYGLIAPLLPYKVPILGTLLVLLLGGLFGAGTYYARYYTPRSRAEMRGRSVDILLPHAIVYMYALSHGGMSFLEVIRSVADAPDYGEVSREFEMIDRDMDLFGNDLFTALRNARNLTPSLNFEQFLDDLLSVLDSGGDVTAFLDRESSTYLEEARDEQEDFIETLSMLSEVFVAAFVAAPLLLIVTLMVISFLGGNTLVQLYALNYLIFPLGMALFLLLIDVLSAPYTQDTVQTKHDVTIVEELWMALHEFAAVARRELQRAREERWGSDDAIASDGGVVDARLDHYRRANAVSTLRELVGDPLDIMRRQPYLSALITVPIAVVAPIVAIALGLATPSIDAMLADPYNTTVWLAVLPFAIVAVPLTVFHELRTRRERTLERRFPDTLNLLSSANQMGIPLVESLALVSRWSSGILADELRALRNDIRWNYDAHSALMAFASRLGVPQLSRVIRLIASGGRTSGDLSRVLSVAAEDTRNRYKLEKSRRRAMGSYIAIVVMGYLVYLFVILMLGASYLAPLAEMTAPTTASNGQALPIGIGSVPIDNFHVVFLHSALIQAVGSGLLAGKLADNSALSGLKYALGLSALALIAFALV
;
A
#
# COMPACT_ATOMS: atom_id res chain seq x y z
N MET A 1 23.60 10.10 -10.94
CA MET A 1 24.19 9.14 -11.90
C MET A 1 23.04 8.31 -12.45
N PRO A 2 22.78 8.30 -13.76
CA PRO A 2 21.84 7.32 -14.30
C PRO A 2 22.51 5.95 -14.22
N ALA A 3 21.86 5.02 -13.52
CA ALA A 3 22.24 3.62 -13.56
C ALA A 3 21.99 3.08 -14.97
N ASP A 4 22.95 2.31 -15.48
CA ASP A 4 22.93 1.66 -16.77
C ASP A 4 21.61 0.92 -17.01
N SER A 5 20.97 1.23 -18.14
CA SER A 5 19.79 0.56 -18.68
C SER A 5 20.15 -0.74 -19.42
N SER A 6 21.12 -1.51 -18.91
CA SER A 6 21.77 -2.58 -19.68
C SER A 6 21.19 -3.98 -19.46
N SER A 7 20.03 -4.14 -18.80
CA SER A 7 19.41 -5.47 -18.62
C SER A 7 18.23 -5.75 -19.55
N SER A 8 17.76 -4.79 -20.34
CA SER A 8 16.84 -5.07 -21.44
C SER A 8 17.65 -5.32 -22.72
N VAL A 9 17.48 -6.47 -23.35
CA VAL A 9 17.95 -6.69 -24.73
C VAL A 9 17.50 -5.47 -25.57
N PRO A 10 18.40 -4.75 -26.25
CA PRO A 10 18.01 -3.60 -27.05
C PRO A 10 17.09 -4.11 -28.16
N LEU A 11 15.81 -3.72 -28.07
CA LEU A 11 14.82 -3.97 -29.11
C LEU A 11 15.38 -3.42 -30.44
N PRO A 12 15.36 -4.21 -31.53
CA PRO A 12 15.76 -3.71 -32.83
C PRO A 12 14.97 -2.46 -33.20
N ASP A 13 15.63 -1.44 -33.75
CA ASP A 13 15.02 -0.13 -34.03
C ASP A 13 13.71 -0.24 -34.84
N TYR A 14 13.58 -1.24 -35.71
CA TYR A 14 12.37 -1.47 -36.51
C TYR A 14 11.16 -1.97 -35.71
N GLU A 15 11.35 -2.69 -34.59
CA GLU A 15 10.26 -3.14 -33.71
C GLU A 15 9.82 -2.00 -32.77
N VAL A 16 10.79 -1.20 -32.32
CA VAL A 16 10.55 0.04 -31.58
C VAL A 16 9.68 0.98 -32.43
N GLU A 17 10.01 1.14 -33.71
CA GLU A 17 9.31 2.02 -34.66
C GLU A 17 7.82 1.68 -34.91
N GLN A 18 7.36 0.43 -34.71
CA GLN A 18 5.94 0.07 -34.89
C GLN A 18 5.01 0.74 -33.87
N TYR A 19 5.54 1.13 -32.71
CA TYR A 19 4.75 1.69 -31.61
C TYR A 19 4.86 3.21 -31.47
N PHE A 20 5.60 3.88 -32.37
CA PHE A 20 5.71 5.34 -32.40
C PHE A 20 4.90 5.94 -33.55
N PRO A 21 4.18 7.05 -33.31
CA PRO A 21 3.56 7.81 -34.40
C PRO A 21 4.66 8.31 -35.35
N ARG A 22 4.74 7.73 -36.55
CA ARG A 22 5.57 8.22 -37.66
C ARG A 22 4.97 9.50 -38.26
N GLU A 23 4.86 10.57 -37.48
CA GLU A 23 4.64 11.90 -38.04
C GLU A 23 6.01 12.58 -38.19
N HIS A 24 6.65 12.41 -39.36
CA HIS A 24 7.77 13.27 -39.73
C HIS A 24 7.22 14.67 -40.01
N PHE A 25 7.40 15.58 -39.06
CA PHE A 25 7.01 16.96 -39.24
C PHE A 25 8.13 17.73 -39.92
N ASP A 26 7.80 18.45 -40.99
CA ASP A 26 8.68 19.47 -41.52
C ASP A 26 8.81 20.59 -40.48
N GLU A 27 10.03 21.06 -40.21
CA GLU A 27 10.29 22.15 -39.24
C GLU A 27 9.98 23.53 -39.82
N SER A 28 9.28 23.58 -40.97
CA SER A 28 8.86 24.81 -41.62
C SER A 28 8.07 25.72 -40.66
N PRO A 29 8.29 27.05 -40.67
CA PRO A 29 7.55 27.99 -39.82
C PRO A 29 6.03 27.94 -40.00
N GLU A 30 5.57 27.55 -41.20
CA GLU A 30 4.15 27.42 -41.54
C GLU A 30 3.53 26.18 -40.89
N ASP A 31 4.23 25.04 -40.91
CA ASP A 31 3.75 23.82 -40.26
C ASP A 31 3.73 23.95 -38.73
N VAL A 32 4.75 24.60 -38.16
CA VAL A 32 4.74 24.90 -36.72
C VAL A 32 3.55 25.78 -36.34
N ARG A 33 3.18 26.76 -37.18
CA ARG A 33 2.00 27.60 -36.96
C ARG A 33 0.71 26.78 -37.03
N ARG A 34 0.55 25.96 -38.08
CA ARG A 34 -0.60 25.05 -38.23
C ARG A 34 -0.74 24.09 -37.06
N LEU A 35 0.36 23.52 -36.57
CA LEU A 35 0.36 22.64 -35.40
C LEU A 35 -0.05 23.38 -34.12
N ARG A 36 0.39 24.63 -33.92
CA ARG A 36 0.01 25.45 -32.76
C ARG A 36 -1.47 25.80 -32.76
N GLU A 37 -2.03 26.12 -33.92
CA GLU A 37 -3.46 26.39 -34.07
C GLU A 37 -4.30 25.15 -33.75
N ARG A 38 -3.86 23.96 -34.21
CA ARG A 38 -4.58 22.70 -34.01
C ARG A 38 -4.46 22.12 -32.60
N TYR A 39 -3.27 22.18 -32.01
CA TYR A 39 -2.93 21.42 -30.80
C TYR A 39 -2.58 22.30 -29.59
N GLY A 40 -2.35 23.60 -29.80
CA GLY A 40 -1.87 24.53 -28.77
C GLY A 40 -0.36 24.47 -28.55
N TYR A 41 0.20 25.55 -27.99
CA TYR A 41 1.66 25.74 -27.84
C TYR A 41 2.38 24.60 -27.11
N VAL A 42 1.85 24.16 -25.96
CA VAL A 42 2.50 23.14 -25.11
C VAL A 42 2.54 21.78 -25.80
N ARG A 43 1.43 21.36 -26.42
CA ARG A 43 1.36 20.06 -27.10
C ARG A 43 2.23 20.04 -28.35
N THR A 44 2.26 21.14 -29.11
CA THR A 44 3.16 21.27 -30.27
C THR A 44 4.63 21.16 -29.86
N TYR A 45 5.01 21.71 -28.70
CA TYR A 45 6.38 21.59 -28.20
C TYR A 45 6.79 20.12 -28.00
N PHE A 46 5.95 19.32 -27.34
CA PHE A 46 6.22 17.90 -27.13
C PHE A 46 6.17 17.07 -28.41
N LYS A 47 5.20 17.33 -29.31
CA LYS A 47 5.12 16.65 -30.61
C LYS A 47 6.39 16.84 -31.47
N ARG A 48 7.05 18.00 -31.36
CA ARG A 48 8.29 18.28 -32.09
C ARG A 48 9.53 17.59 -31.51
N HIS A 49 9.48 17.11 -30.26
CA HIS A 49 10.64 16.49 -29.58
C HIS A 49 10.32 15.06 -29.12
N PRO A 50 10.02 14.11 -30.04
CA PRO A 50 9.66 12.73 -29.67
C PRO A 50 10.81 11.93 -29.05
N ALA A 51 12.07 12.18 -29.47
CA ALA A 51 13.21 11.35 -29.10
C ALA A 51 13.43 11.23 -27.58
N GLY A 52 13.24 12.33 -26.83
CA GLY A 52 13.39 12.34 -25.37
C GLY A 52 12.24 11.69 -24.59
N HIS A 53 11.18 11.26 -25.27
CA HIS A 53 9.95 10.74 -24.64
C HIS A 53 9.63 9.30 -25.08
N ARG A 54 10.59 8.60 -25.68
CA ARG A 54 10.42 7.21 -26.14
C ARG A 54 10.10 6.27 -24.98
N ASP A 55 10.87 6.35 -23.90
CA ASP A 55 10.65 5.55 -22.70
C ASP A 55 9.29 5.84 -22.07
N LEU A 56 8.88 7.12 -22.04
CA LEU A 56 7.56 7.49 -21.55
C LEU A 56 6.44 6.87 -22.38
N GLN A 57 6.54 6.89 -23.72
CA GLN A 57 5.55 6.24 -24.57
C GLN A 57 5.55 4.71 -24.34
N ARG A 58 6.72 4.09 -24.20
CA ARG A 58 6.83 2.66 -23.86
C ARG A 58 6.11 2.37 -22.54
N TRP A 59 6.34 3.14 -21.48
CA TRP A 59 5.65 2.99 -20.20
C TRP A 59 4.14 3.23 -20.30
N LEU A 60 3.69 4.20 -21.12
CA LEU A 60 2.26 4.43 -21.36
C LEU A 60 1.61 3.23 -22.06
N ASN A 61 2.28 2.66 -23.05
CA ASN A 61 1.82 1.46 -23.74
C ASN A 61 1.81 0.24 -22.81
N GLN A 62 2.90 0.03 -22.05
CA GLN A 62 3.04 -1.01 -21.01
C GLN A 62 2.04 -0.85 -19.87
N THR A 63 1.51 0.35 -19.61
CA THR A 63 0.45 0.58 -18.61
C THR A 63 -0.95 0.57 -19.21
N ARG A 64 -1.06 0.37 -20.53
CA ARG A 64 -2.31 0.40 -21.30
C ARG A 64 -3.09 1.71 -21.12
N ILE A 65 -2.37 2.80 -20.81
CA ILE A 65 -2.91 4.14 -20.82
C ILE A 65 -2.95 4.53 -22.30
N GLY A 66 -4.11 4.40 -22.94
CA GLY A 66 -4.33 4.65 -24.38
C GLY A 66 -4.17 6.11 -24.81
N MET A 67 -3.11 6.77 -24.35
CA MET A 67 -2.75 8.15 -24.62
C MET A 67 -1.33 8.20 -25.16
N THR A 68 -1.08 9.15 -26.04
CA THR A 68 0.26 9.46 -26.52
C THR A 68 0.99 10.41 -25.56
N TYR A 69 2.32 10.33 -25.52
CA TYR A 69 3.18 11.09 -24.61
C TYR A 69 2.92 12.61 -24.68
N ASP A 70 2.61 13.15 -25.85
CA ASP A 70 2.34 14.57 -26.06
C ASP A 70 1.06 15.03 -25.35
N VAL A 71 -0.01 14.23 -25.37
CA VAL A 71 -1.26 14.50 -24.66
C VAL A 71 -1.04 14.40 -23.16
N TYR A 72 -0.36 13.34 -22.72
CA TYR A 72 -0.10 13.08 -21.31
C TYR A 72 0.75 14.19 -20.65
N LEU A 73 1.83 14.62 -21.29
CA LEU A 73 2.68 15.70 -20.80
C LEU A 73 1.97 17.05 -20.81
N THR A 74 1.14 17.31 -21.82
CA THR A 74 0.34 18.53 -21.87
C THR A 74 -0.63 18.62 -20.69
N GLN A 75 -1.30 17.51 -20.34
CA GLN A 75 -2.15 17.44 -19.15
C GLN A 75 -1.33 17.59 -17.86
N SER A 76 -0.13 17.01 -17.81
CA SER A 76 0.75 17.08 -16.65
C SER A 76 1.26 18.51 -16.38
N VAL A 77 1.60 19.26 -17.42
CA VAL A 77 1.98 20.69 -17.29
C VAL A 77 0.80 21.53 -16.78
N LYS A 78 -0.41 21.31 -17.30
CA LYS A 78 -1.62 22.02 -16.84
C LYS A 78 -1.86 21.78 -15.34
N LEU A 79 -1.74 20.54 -14.88
CA LEU A 79 -1.91 20.20 -13.47
C LEU A 79 -0.78 20.72 -12.60
N ALA A 80 0.46 20.71 -13.09
CA ALA A 80 1.60 21.31 -12.39
C ALA A 80 1.41 22.82 -12.18
N LEU A 81 0.84 23.55 -13.15
CA LEU A 81 0.51 24.96 -12.99
C LEU A 81 -0.57 25.19 -11.92
N VAL A 82 -1.62 24.36 -11.90
CA VAL A 82 -2.66 24.42 -10.85
C VAL A 82 -2.06 24.10 -9.48
N ALA A 83 -1.23 23.06 -9.38
CA ALA A 83 -0.55 22.69 -8.15
C ALA A 83 0.41 23.80 -7.67
N ALA A 84 1.13 24.46 -8.58
CA ALA A 84 1.98 25.60 -8.24
C ALA A 84 1.16 26.76 -7.67
N ALA A 85 -0.01 27.07 -8.25
CA ALA A 85 -0.90 28.09 -7.71
C ALA A 85 -1.41 27.74 -6.30
N ILE A 86 -1.80 26.48 -6.07
CA ILE A 86 -2.19 25.98 -4.74
C ILE A 86 -1.02 26.05 -3.76
N GLY A 87 0.18 25.61 -4.18
CA GLY A 87 1.40 25.67 -3.38
C GLY A 87 1.78 27.10 -2.99
N SER A 88 1.58 28.07 -3.90
CA SER A 88 1.77 29.49 -3.59
C SER A 88 0.74 30.01 -2.59
N LEU A 89 -0.55 29.64 -2.70
CA LEU A 89 -1.57 30.01 -1.71
C LEU A 89 -1.26 29.42 -0.33
N LEU A 90 -0.81 28.16 -0.29
CA LEU A 90 -0.38 27.49 0.93
C LEU A 90 0.86 28.16 1.52
N GLY A 91 1.81 28.58 0.67
CA GLY A 91 2.96 29.36 1.09
C GLY A 91 2.59 30.71 1.69
N ILE A 92 1.53 31.37 1.19
CA ILE A 92 1.01 32.60 1.80
C ILE A 92 0.46 32.31 3.19
N ALA A 93 -0.32 31.23 3.35
CA ALA A 93 -0.87 30.82 4.64
C ALA A 93 0.21 30.44 5.67
N VAL A 94 1.20 29.65 5.25
CA VAL A 94 2.35 29.27 6.11
C VAL A 94 3.15 30.51 6.50
N THR A 95 3.43 31.40 5.54
CA THR A 95 4.10 32.67 5.83
C THR A 95 3.32 33.47 6.88
N PHE A 96 1.99 33.57 6.74
CA PHE A 96 1.15 34.26 7.70
C PHE A 96 1.25 33.66 9.11
N VAL A 97 1.16 32.33 9.24
CA VAL A 97 1.29 31.64 10.54
C VAL A 97 2.66 31.87 11.16
N LEU A 98 3.73 31.72 10.38
CA LEU A 98 5.09 31.89 10.89
C LEU A 98 5.42 33.34 11.27
N VAL A 99 4.77 34.32 10.63
CA VAL A 99 4.82 35.73 11.04
C VAL A 99 4.13 35.92 12.39
N GLN A 100 2.94 35.33 12.59
CA GLN A 100 2.22 35.39 13.87
C GLN A 100 2.99 34.73 15.02
N MET A 101 3.70 33.62 14.74
CA MET A 101 4.54 32.93 15.72
C MET A 101 5.88 33.66 15.99
N GLY A 102 6.16 34.77 15.33
CA GLY A 102 7.42 35.52 15.48
C GLY A 102 8.66 34.80 14.94
N VAL A 103 8.51 33.67 14.27
CA VAL A 103 9.61 32.81 13.79
C VAL A 103 10.44 33.54 12.73
N LEU A 104 9.79 34.17 11.73
CA LEU A 104 10.52 34.92 10.70
C LEU A 104 11.20 36.18 11.26
N ALA A 105 10.58 36.81 12.27
CA ALA A 105 11.14 37.99 12.92
C ALA A 105 12.44 37.62 13.66
N ASN A 106 12.41 36.52 14.42
CA ASN A 106 13.52 36.04 15.26
C ASN A 106 14.58 35.22 14.53
N ALA A 107 14.38 34.89 13.25
CA ALA A 107 15.34 34.10 12.47
C ALA A 107 16.69 34.83 12.31
N SER A 108 17.74 34.42 13.01
CA SER A 108 19.09 34.97 12.82
C SER A 108 19.82 34.29 11.66
N SER A 109 20.64 35.04 10.92
CA SER A 109 21.55 34.42 9.93
C SER A 109 22.61 33.59 10.66
N PRO A 110 22.81 32.31 10.29
CA PRO A 110 23.91 31.50 10.83
C PRO A 110 25.28 31.95 10.31
N VAL A 111 25.31 32.80 9.28
CA VAL A 111 26.54 33.36 8.69
C VAL A 111 26.68 34.81 9.13
N SER A 112 27.83 35.15 9.72
CA SER A 112 28.19 36.52 10.07
C SER A 112 28.67 37.25 8.81
N PHE A 113 27.84 38.17 8.31
CA PHE A 113 28.20 39.01 7.18
C PHE A 113 29.11 40.14 7.67
N GLY A 114 30.42 39.96 7.55
CA GLY A 114 31.43 40.97 7.90
C GLY A 114 31.38 42.20 6.97
N ALA A 115 32.36 42.34 6.06
CA ALA A 115 32.46 43.49 5.14
C ALA A 115 31.24 43.69 4.20
N GLY A 116 30.39 42.67 4.05
CA GLY A 116 29.13 42.74 3.29
C GLY A 116 27.94 43.35 4.05
N TYR A 117 28.09 43.68 5.34
CA TYR A 117 27.00 44.22 6.16
C TYR A 117 26.40 45.50 5.57
N GLY A 118 27.22 46.39 4.98
CA GLY A 118 26.75 47.64 4.36
C GLY A 118 25.83 47.43 3.15
N LEU A 119 25.96 46.30 2.45
CA LEU A 119 25.08 45.94 1.32
C LEU A 119 23.76 45.31 1.78
N ILE A 120 23.75 44.65 2.94
CA ILE A 120 22.59 43.94 3.49
C ILE A 120 21.78 44.83 4.43
N ALA A 121 22.42 45.79 5.12
CA ALA A 121 21.83 46.78 6.03
C ALA A 121 20.50 47.40 5.54
N PRO A 122 20.39 47.89 4.29
CA PRO A 122 19.14 48.47 3.79
C PRO A 122 18.01 47.44 3.55
N LEU A 123 18.33 46.15 3.47
CA LEU A 123 17.35 45.07 3.24
C LEU A 123 16.81 44.46 4.54
N LEU A 124 17.46 44.66 5.69
CA LEU A 124 17.02 44.13 7.00
C LEU A 124 15.57 44.50 7.36
N PRO A 125 15.07 45.73 7.12
CA PRO A 125 13.67 46.07 7.39
C PRO A 125 12.67 45.26 6.55
N TYR A 126 13.08 44.81 5.37
CA TYR A 126 12.28 44.02 4.44
C TYR A 126 12.51 42.51 4.59
N LYS A 127 13.21 42.07 5.64
CA LYS A 127 13.53 40.66 5.89
C LYS A 127 12.28 39.77 5.88
N VAL A 128 11.23 40.16 6.61
CA VAL A 128 9.99 39.38 6.71
C VAL A 128 9.29 39.21 5.35
N PRO A 129 9.00 40.29 4.58
CA PRO A 129 8.37 40.13 3.26
C PRO A 129 9.27 39.42 2.24
N ILE A 130 10.59 39.59 2.29
CA ILE A 130 11.53 38.88 1.41
C ILE A 130 11.50 37.37 1.70
N LEU A 131 11.65 36.97 2.96
CA LEU A 131 11.61 35.55 3.36
C LEU A 131 10.24 34.94 3.09
N GLY A 132 9.16 35.68 3.33
CA GLY A 132 7.80 35.25 2.99
C GLY A 132 7.60 35.03 1.50
N THR A 133 8.03 35.98 0.66
CA THR A 133 7.92 35.85 -0.81
C THR A 133 8.76 34.69 -1.33
N LEU A 134 9.97 34.51 -0.78
CA LEU A 134 10.83 33.38 -1.13
C LEU A 134 10.16 32.05 -0.74
N LEU A 135 9.53 31.97 0.44
CA LEU A 135 8.79 30.79 0.88
C LEU A 135 7.60 30.49 -0.04
N VAL A 136 6.86 31.51 -0.49
CA VAL A 136 5.75 31.37 -1.44
C VAL A 136 6.21 30.85 -2.79
N LEU A 137 7.31 31.41 -3.34
CA LEU A 137 7.89 30.97 -4.60
C LEU A 137 8.47 29.55 -4.49
N LEU A 138 9.12 29.24 -3.37
CA LEU A 138 9.68 27.93 -3.09
C LEU A 138 8.58 26.88 -3.00
N LEU A 139 7.52 27.13 -2.24
CA LEU A 139 6.40 26.20 -2.11
C LEU A 139 5.63 26.06 -3.43
N GLY A 140 5.35 27.16 -4.14
CA GLY A 140 4.73 27.09 -5.47
C GLY A 140 5.58 26.30 -6.46
N GLY A 141 6.88 26.57 -6.51
CA GLY A 141 7.83 25.84 -7.36
C GLY A 141 7.93 24.36 -6.99
N LEU A 142 8.01 24.03 -5.70
CA LEU A 142 8.11 22.65 -5.20
C LEU A 142 6.84 21.86 -5.49
N PHE A 143 5.65 22.44 -5.31
CA PHE A 143 4.38 21.78 -5.67
C PHE A 143 4.25 21.60 -7.18
N GLY A 144 4.59 22.61 -7.98
CA GLY A 144 4.52 22.51 -9.44
C GLY A 144 5.50 21.49 -10.01
N ALA A 145 6.78 21.61 -9.65
CA ALA A 145 7.83 20.66 -10.06
C ALA A 145 7.53 19.26 -9.52
N GLY A 146 7.18 19.14 -8.24
CA GLY A 146 6.82 17.87 -7.61
C GLY A 146 5.67 17.17 -8.33
N THR A 147 4.61 17.90 -8.68
CA THR A 147 3.47 17.35 -9.44
C THR A 147 3.89 16.89 -10.83
N TYR A 148 4.70 17.69 -11.54
CA TYR A 148 5.19 17.34 -12.87
C TYR A 148 6.07 16.08 -12.84
N TYR A 149 7.06 16.03 -11.94
CA TYR A 149 7.95 14.88 -11.80
C TYR A 149 7.19 13.63 -11.34
N ALA A 150 6.28 13.76 -10.36
CA ALA A 150 5.42 12.66 -9.95
C ALA A 150 4.63 12.11 -11.14
N ARG A 151 3.94 12.98 -11.90
CA ARG A 151 3.20 12.59 -13.10
C ARG A 151 4.09 11.94 -14.17
N TYR A 152 5.29 12.47 -14.40
CA TYR A 152 6.22 11.93 -15.40
C TYR A 152 6.66 10.50 -15.07
N TYR A 153 6.98 10.21 -13.81
CA TYR A 153 7.46 8.89 -13.38
C TYR A 153 6.35 7.93 -12.95
N THR A 154 5.11 8.39 -12.80
CA THR A 154 3.98 7.52 -12.45
C THR A 154 3.76 6.37 -13.44
N PRO A 155 3.76 6.57 -14.78
CA PRO A 155 3.62 5.47 -15.73
C PRO A 155 4.73 4.43 -15.59
N ARG A 156 5.97 4.86 -15.35
CA ARG A 156 7.10 3.96 -15.09
C ARG A 156 6.83 3.08 -13.87
N SER A 157 6.51 3.70 -12.73
CA SER A 157 6.22 2.97 -11.49
C SER A 157 5.05 2.00 -11.67
N ARG A 158 4.00 2.39 -12.40
CA ARG A 158 2.88 1.50 -12.72
C ARG A 158 3.27 0.35 -13.66
N ALA A 159 4.10 0.61 -14.67
CA ALA A 159 4.61 -0.43 -15.55
C ALA A 159 5.43 -1.45 -14.76
N GLU A 160 6.36 -0.97 -13.90
CA GLU A 160 7.17 -1.81 -13.01
C GLU A 160 6.29 -2.63 -12.05
N MET A 161 5.26 -2.03 -11.45
CA MET A 161 4.29 -2.75 -10.60
C MET A 161 3.52 -3.83 -11.37
N ARG A 162 3.09 -3.54 -12.61
CA ARG A 162 2.43 -4.53 -13.47
C ARG A 162 3.37 -5.67 -13.85
N GLY A 163 4.59 -5.36 -14.29
CA GLY A 163 5.60 -6.37 -14.67
C GLY A 163 5.89 -7.32 -13.53
N ARG A 164 6.11 -6.78 -12.34
CA ARG A 164 6.26 -7.55 -11.11
C ARG A 164 5.04 -8.41 -10.76
N SER A 165 3.82 -7.87 -10.90
CA SER A 165 2.61 -8.68 -10.71
C SER A 165 2.52 -9.83 -11.70
N VAL A 166 3.03 -9.66 -12.93
CA VAL A 166 3.18 -10.74 -13.91
C VAL A 166 4.22 -11.74 -13.41
N ASP A 167 5.43 -11.31 -13.05
CA ASP A 167 6.53 -12.17 -12.58
C ASP A 167 6.11 -13.09 -11.42
N ILE A 168 5.43 -12.54 -10.41
CA ILE A 168 4.97 -13.29 -9.23
C ILE A 168 3.93 -14.38 -9.59
N LEU A 169 3.06 -14.09 -10.56
CA LEU A 169 1.93 -14.96 -10.90
C LEU A 169 2.23 -15.90 -12.07
N LEU A 170 3.26 -15.59 -12.86
CA LEU A 170 3.66 -16.32 -14.05
C LEU A 170 3.99 -17.79 -13.79
N PRO A 171 4.82 -18.18 -12.77
CA PRO A 171 5.09 -19.59 -12.48
C PRO A 171 3.81 -20.41 -12.32
N HIS A 172 2.80 -19.82 -11.69
CA HIS A 172 1.53 -20.47 -11.43
C HIS A 172 0.62 -20.54 -12.65
N ALA A 173 0.68 -19.53 -13.53
CA ALA A 173 -0.01 -19.57 -14.80
C ALA A 173 0.61 -20.65 -15.70
N ILE A 174 1.94 -20.80 -15.70
CA ILE A 174 2.63 -21.86 -16.45
C ILE A 174 2.23 -23.25 -15.93
N VAL A 175 2.17 -23.45 -14.61
CA VAL A 175 1.65 -24.70 -14.01
C VAL A 175 0.21 -24.99 -14.45
N TYR A 176 -0.63 -23.97 -14.51
CA TYR A 176 -2.02 -24.08 -14.99
C TYR A 176 -2.08 -24.46 -16.47
N MET A 177 -1.29 -23.80 -17.31
CA MET A 177 -1.17 -24.09 -18.73
C MET A 177 -0.68 -25.53 -18.96
N TYR A 178 0.35 -25.95 -18.24
CA TYR A 178 0.86 -27.32 -18.27
C TYR A 178 -0.23 -28.32 -17.90
N ALA A 179 -0.92 -28.11 -16.78
CA ALA A 179 -1.97 -29.01 -16.32
C ALA A 179 -3.09 -29.16 -17.36
N LEU A 180 -3.53 -28.06 -17.98
CA LEU A 180 -4.57 -28.10 -19.01
C LEU A 180 -4.08 -28.75 -20.31
N SER A 181 -2.89 -28.39 -20.79
CA SER A 181 -2.27 -28.95 -22.01
C SER A 181 -2.08 -30.45 -21.87
N HIS A 182 -1.55 -30.90 -20.73
CA HIS A 182 -1.40 -32.32 -20.41
C HIS A 182 -2.74 -33.05 -20.29
N GLY A 183 -3.78 -32.36 -19.81
CA GLY A 183 -5.16 -32.84 -19.79
C GLY A 183 -5.82 -33.00 -21.17
N GLY A 184 -5.07 -32.72 -22.25
CA GLY A 184 -5.51 -32.87 -23.63
C GLY A 184 -6.15 -31.63 -24.24
N MET A 185 -6.09 -30.48 -23.56
CA MET A 185 -6.57 -29.20 -24.11
C MET A 185 -5.61 -28.69 -25.18
N SER A 186 -6.14 -28.15 -26.28
CA SER A 186 -5.29 -27.56 -27.33
C SER A 186 -4.61 -26.28 -26.82
N PHE A 187 -3.42 -25.95 -27.35
CA PHE A 187 -2.67 -24.78 -26.88
C PHE A 187 -3.44 -23.46 -27.02
N LEU A 188 -4.24 -23.29 -28.09
CA LEU A 188 -5.12 -22.13 -28.26
C LEU A 188 -6.19 -22.05 -27.18
N GLU A 189 -6.79 -23.18 -26.81
CA GLU A 189 -7.75 -23.24 -25.69
C GLU A 189 -7.06 -22.99 -24.35
N VAL A 190 -5.81 -23.42 -24.18
CA VAL A 190 -5.01 -23.12 -22.98
C VAL A 190 -4.79 -21.61 -22.83
N ILE A 191 -4.41 -20.91 -23.90
CA ILE A 191 -4.27 -19.43 -23.91
C ILE A 191 -5.59 -18.76 -23.48
N ARG A 192 -6.70 -19.15 -24.10
CA ARG A 192 -8.04 -18.63 -23.78
C ARG A 192 -8.43 -18.90 -22.33
N SER A 193 -8.13 -20.10 -21.83
CA SER A 193 -8.42 -20.49 -20.46
C SER A 193 -7.63 -19.66 -19.44
N VAL A 194 -6.39 -19.25 -19.75
CA VAL A 194 -5.62 -18.32 -18.91
C VAL A 194 -6.17 -16.90 -19.02
N ALA A 195 -6.54 -16.45 -20.22
CA ALA A 195 -7.15 -15.14 -20.45
C ALA A 195 -8.45 -14.96 -19.64
N ASP A 196 -9.29 -15.99 -19.60
CA ASP A 196 -10.57 -16.01 -18.88
C ASP A 196 -10.45 -16.25 -17.37
N ALA A 197 -9.23 -16.42 -16.84
CA ALA A 197 -8.99 -16.72 -15.44
C ALA A 197 -8.49 -15.48 -14.67
N PRO A 198 -9.39 -14.60 -14.18
CA PRO A 198 -9.01 -13.32 -13.55
C PRO A 198 -8.17 -13.48 -12.29
N ASP A 199 -8.15 -14.69 -11.70
CA ASP A 199 -7.35 -14.96 -10.51
C ASP A 199 -5.84 -15.05 -10.81
N TYR A 200 -5.43 -15.03 -12.09
CA TYR A 200 -4.04 -14.87 -12.51
C TYR A 200 -3.67 -13.39 -12.75
N GLY A 201 -4.56 -12.45 -12.40
CA GLY A 201 -4.23 -11.03 -12.25
C GLY A 201 -3.75 -10.36 -13.53
N GLU A 202 -2.54 -9.80 -13.51
CA GLU A 202 -1.96 -9.17 -14.71
C GLU A 202 -1.56 -10.21 -15.77
N VAL A 203 -1.22 -11.45 -15.38
CA VAL A 203 -0.87 -12.51 -16.35
C VAL A 203 -2.07 -12.82 -17.23
N SER A 204 -3.25 -13.04 -16.65
CA SER A 204 -4.48 -13.26 -17.45
C SER A 204 -4.77 -12.07 -18.36
N ARG A 205 -4.46 -10.83 -17.95
CA ARG A 205 -4.62 -9.65 -18.81
C ARG A 205 -3.62 -9.59 -19.96
N GLU A 206 -2.41 -10.13 -19.79
CA GLU A 206 -1.45 -10.27 -20.89
C GLU A 206 -1.91 -11.37 -21.87
N PHE A 207 -2.41 -12.50 -21.39
CA PHE A 207 -3.03 -13.53 -22.24
C PHE A 207 -4.33 -13.08 -22.91
N GLU A 208 -5.14 -12.25 -22.24
CA GLU A 208 -6.33 -11.61 -22.81
C GLU A 208 -5.95 -10.70 -23.99
N MET A 209 -4.79 -10.04 -23.93
CA MET A 209 -4.31 -9.24 -25.06
C MET A 209 -3.93 -10.12 -26.24
N ILE A 210 -3.27 -11.26 -25.99
CA ILE A 210 -2.92 -12.24 -27.03
C ILE A 210 -4.20 -12.78 -27.70
N ASP A 211 -5.19 -13.19 -26.90
CA ASP A 211 -6.48 -13.68 -27.41
C ASP A 211 -7.24 -12.60 -28.18
N ARG A 212 -7.28 -11.37 -27.66
CA ARG A 212 -7.89 -10.22 -28.33
C ARG A 212 -7.21 -9.87 -29.65
N ASP A 213 -5.89 -9.94 -29.71
CA ASP A 213 -5.11 -9.71 -30.93
C ASP A 213 -5.45 -10.72 -32.03
N MET A 214 -5.74 -11.97 -31.66
CA MET A 214 -6.21 -12.98 -32.58
C MET A 214 -7.68 -12.76 -32.98
N ASP A 215 -8.58 -12.59 -32.01
CA ASP A 215 -10.03 -12.60 -32.26
C ASP A 215 -10.56 -11.27 -32.84
N LEU A 216 -10.08 -10.11 -32.37
CA LEU A 216 -10.55 -8.79 -32.85
C LEU A 216 -9.76 -8.27 -34.04
N PHE A 217 -8.45 -8.45 -34.03
CA PHE A 217 -7.57 -7.90 -35.06
C PHE A 217 -7.23 -8.91 -36.16
N GLY A 218 -7.56 -10.19 -35.97
CA GLY A 218 -7.33 -11.24 -36.97
C GLY A 218 -5.85 -11.59 -37.16
N ASN A 219 -4.98 -11.23 -36.20
CA ASN A 219 -3.57 -11.61 -36.25
C ASN A 219 -3.41 -13.10 -35.98
N ASP A 220 -2.40 -13.73 -36.59
CA ASP A 220 -2.06 -15.11 -36.25
C ASP A 220 -1.41 -15.21 -34.85
N LEU A 221 -1.39 -16.42 -34.29
CA LEU A 221 -0.85 -16.68 -32.95
C LEU A 221 0.61 -16.22 -32.81
N PHE A 222 1.48 -16.41 -33.82
CA PHE A 222 2.88 -16.00 -33.73
C PHE A 222 3.00 -14.48 -33.66
N THR A 223 2.25 -13.77 -34.50
CA THR A 223 2.21 -12.30 -34.48
C THR A 223 1.66 -11.78 -33.15
N ALA A 224 0.59 -12.38 -32.63
CA ALA A 224 -0.01 -12.00 -31.34
C ALA A 224 0.96 -12.23 -30.17
N LEU A 225 1.63 -13.38 -30.12
CA LEU A 225 2.65 -13.67 -29.10
C LEU A 225 3.84 -12.71 -29.20
N ARG A 226 4.32 -12.40 -30.42
CA ARG A 226 5.40 -11.44 -30.63
C ARG A 226 5.02 -10.02 -30.22
N ASN A 227 3.78 -9.60 -30.47
CA ASN A 227 3.27 -8.31 -30.01
C ASN A 227 3.22 -8.23 -28.48
N ALA A 228 2.71 -9.27 -27.82
CA ALA A 228 2.68 -9.35 -26.36
C ALA A 228 4.09 -9.34 -25.77
N ARG A 229 5.03 -10.09 -26.36
CA ARG A 229 6.44 -10.10 -25.98
C ARG A 229 7.07 -8.71 -26.07
N ASN A 230 6.79 -7.95 -27.13
CA ASN A 230 7.31 -6.61 -27.33
C ASN A 230 6.74 -5.55 -26.37
N LEU A 231 5.53 -5.80 -25.86
CA LEU A 231 4.77 -4.84 -25.08
C LEU A 231 4.85 -5.10 -23.58
N THR A 232 5.15 -6.32 -23.15
CA THR A 232 5.12 -6.67 -21.73
C THR A 232 6.13 -5.82 -20.91
N PRO A 233 5.76 -5.42 -19.68
CA PRO A 233 6.69 -4.82 -18.74
C PRO A 233 7.54 -5.84 -17.95
N SER A 234 7.24 -7.14 -18.08
CA SER A 234 7.90 -8.24 -17.36
C SER A 234 8.96 -8.91 -18.24
N LEU A 235 10.20 -8.96 -17.74
CA LEU A 235 11.32 -9.65 -18.42
C LEU A 235 11.14 -11.17 -18.41
N ASN A 236 10.63 -11.73 -17.32
CA ASN A 236 10.34 -13.16 -17.21
C ASN A 236 9.26 -13.60 -18.20
N PHE A 237 8.21 -12.78 -18.37
CA PHE A 237 7.18 -13.06 -19.36
C PHE A 237 7.67 -12.86 -20.80
N GLU A 238 8.51 -11.85 -21.04
CA GLU A 238 9.20 -11.67 -22.32
C GLU A 238 10.01 -12.92 -22.70
N GLN A 239 10.83 -13.42 -21.76
CA GLN A 239 11.63 -14.63 -21.93
C GLN A 239 10.76 -15.87 -22.15
N PHE A 240 9.71 -16.08 -21.33
CA PHE A 240 8.78 -17.19 -21.51
C PHE A 240 8.12 -17.18 -22.90
N LEU A 241 7.71 -16.01 -23.39
CA LEU A 241 7.11 -15.88 -24.73
C LEU A 241 8.13 -16.12 -25.84
N ASP A 242 9.39 -15.68 -25.69
CA ASP A 242 10.46 -15.97 -26.64
C ASP A 242 10.78 -17.47 -26.72
N ASP A 243 10.88 -18.14 -25.57
CA ASP A 243 11.12 -19.58 -25.52
C ASP A 243 9.95 -20.38 -26.10
N LEU A 244 8.72 -19.94 -25.81
CA LEU A 244 7.51 -20.50 -26.41
C LEU A 244 7.49 -20.32 -27.92
N LEU A 245 7.81 -19.12 -28.44
CA LEU A 245 7.88 -18.84 -29.87
C LEU A 245 8.92 -19.74 -30.56
N SER A 246 10.06 -19.99 -29.92
CA SER A 246 11.10 -20.92 -30.41
C SER A 246 10.61 -22.38 -30.51
N VAL A 247 9.86 -22.85 -29.50
CA VAL A 247 9.25 -24.18 -29.53
C VAL A 247 8.18 -24.28 -30.62
N LEU A 248 7.38 -23.23 -30.80
CA LEU A 248 6.35 -23.19 -31.85
C LEU A 248 6.97 -23.15 -33.26
N ASP A 249 8.04 -22.38 -33.47
CA ASP A 249 8.74 -22.26 -34.77
C ASP A 249 9.40 -23.59 -35.18
N SER A 250 9.93 -24.33 -34.21
CA SER A 250 10.51 -25.67 -34.42
C SER A 250 9.48 -26.81 -34.49
N GLY A 251 8.20 -26.52 -34.21
CA GLY A 251 7.14 -27.54 -34.16
C GLY A 251 7.28 -28.53 -32.99
N GLY A 252 7.92 -28.10 -31.89
CA GLY A 252 8.17 -28.92 -30.71
C GLY A 252 6.92 -29.18 -29.85
N ASP A 253 7.06 -30.06 -28.85
CA ASP A 253 5.98 -30.37 -27.90
C ASP A 253 5.83 -29.26 -26.85
N VAL A 254 4.78 -28.45 -27.02
CA VAL A 254 4.43 -27.37 -26.09
C VAL A 254 4.11 -27.89 -24.69
N THR A 255 3.55 -29.09 -24.55
CA THR A 255 3.25 -29.66 -23.23
C THR A 255 4.53 -29.98 -22.48
N ALA A 256 5.53 -30.57 -23.16
CA ALA A 256 6.83 -30.85 -22.59
C ALA A 256 7.63 -29.57 -22.28
N PHE A 257 7.46 -28.51 -23.07
CA PHE A 257 7.99 -27.19 -22.77
C PHE A 257 7.38 -26.61 -21.50
N LEU A 258 6.05 -26.59 -21.38
CA LEU A 258 5.35 -26.06 -20.21
C LEU A 258 5.70 -26.82 -18.92
N ASP A 259 5.92 -28.14 -18.99
CA ASP A 259 6.40 -28.95 -17.84
C ASP A 259 7.76 -28.44 -17.33
N ARG A 260 8.72 -28.27 -18.24
CA ARG A 260 10.08 -27.79 -17.91
C ARG A 260 10.03 -26.38 -17.35
N GLU A 261 9.37 -25.45 -18.04
CA GLU A 261 9.25 -24.07 -17.58
C GLU A 261 8.55 -23.97 -16.24
N SER A 262 7.51 -24.78 -16.00
CA SER A 262 6.83 -24.78 -14.70
C SER A 262 7.80 -25.10 -13.55
N SER A 263 8.74 -26.03 -13.75
CA SER A 263 9.72 -26.39 -12.73
C SER A 263 10.78 -25.30 -12.53
N THR A 264 11.31 -24.73 -13.62
CA THR A 264 12.31 -23.65 -13.59
C THR A 264 11.77 -22.43 -12.87
N TYR A 265 10.61 -21.93 -13.28
CA TYR A 265 10.01 -20.72 -12.70
C TYR A 265 9.56 -20.91 -11.24
N LEU A 266 9.19 -22.14 -10.82
CA LEU A 266 8.89 -22.43 -9.42
C LEU A 266 10.15 -22.48 -8.55
N GLU A 267 11.28 -22.94 -9.09
CA GLU A 267 12.57 -22.94 -8.40
C GLU A 267 13.10 -21.51 -8.25
N GLU A 268 13.09 -20.73 -9.33
CA GLU A 268 13.49 -19.32 -9.31
C GLU A 268 12.63 -18.48 -8.36
N ALA A 269 11.30 -18.65 -8.37
CA ALA A 269 10.42 -17.97 -7.43
C ALA A 269 10.66 -18.36 -5.96
N ARG A 270 11.17 -19.57 -5.71
CA ARG A 270 11.54 -20.01 -4.37
C ARG A 270 12.86 -19.37 -3.93
N ASP A 271 13.85 -19.31 -4.81
CA ASP A 271 15.15 -18.71 -4.53
C ASP A 271 14.99 -17.21 -4.29
N GLU A 272 14.22 -16.51 -5.13
CA GLU A 272 13.83 -15.11 -4.93
C GLU A 272 13.17 -14.86 -3.57
N GLN A 273 12.32 -15.80 -3.13
CA GLN A 273 11.66 -15.71 -1.82
C GLN A 273 12.66 -15.90 -0.66
N GLU A 274 13.67 -16.74 -0.82
CA GLU A 274 14.72 -16.96 0.19
C GLU A 274 15.62 -15.73 0.31
N ASP A 275 16.06 -15.16 -0.82
CA ASP A 275 16.83 -13.92 -0.88
C ASP A 275 16.08 -12.73 -0.26
N PHE A 276 14.76 -12.67 -0.48
CA PHE A 276 13.92 -11.66 0.14
C PHE A 276 13.89 -11.80 1.67
N ILE A 277 13.76 -13.02 2.18
CA ILE A 277 13.78 -13.30 3.63
C ILE A 277 15.12 -12.88 4.23
N GLU A 278 16.24 -13.15 3.55
CA GLU A 278 17.57 -12.73 3.98
C GLU A 278 17.72 -11.20 3.98
N THR A 279 17.18 -10.51 2.97
CA THR A 279 17.16 -9.05 2.92
C THR A 279 16.37 -8.46 4.09
N LEU A 280 15.20 -9.02 4.41
CA LEU A 280 14.42 -8.62 5.59
C LEU A 280 15.18 -8.86 6.91
N SER A 281 15.99 -9.92 6.99
CA SER A 281 16.88 -10.18 8.12
C SER A 281 17.86 -9.03 8.33
N MET A 282 18.60 -8.66 7.28
CA MET A 282 19.57 -7.57 7.32
C MET A 282 18.91 -6.25 7.72
N LEU A 283 17.73 -5.96 7.18
CA LEU A 283 16.96 -4.76 7.55
C LEU A 283 16.56 -4.79 9.03
N SER A 284 16.15 -5.93 9.57
CA SER A 284 15.80 -6.04 11.00
C SER A 284 16.99 -5.77 11.92
N GLU A 285 18.21 -6.17 11.53
CA GLU A 285 19.43 -5.89 12.27
C GLU A 285 19.81 -4.41 12.21
N VAL A 286 19.77 -3.82 11.00
CA VAL A 286 19.97 -2.38 10.79
C VAL A 286 18.96 -1.56 11.59
N PHE A 287 17.71 -2.01 11.65
CA PHE A 287 16.67 -1.36 12.45
C PHE A 287 17.02 -1.33 13.93
N VAL A 288 17.41 -2.46 14.52
CA VAL A 288 17.81 -2.50 15.94
C VAL A 288 19.02 -1.59 16.18
N ALA A 289 20.03 -1.62 15.31
CA ALA A 289 21.18 -0.73 15.45
C ALA A 289 20.79 0.76 15.36
N ALA A 290 20.00 1.12 14.35
CA ALA A 290 19.68 2.51 14.00
C ALA A 290 18.59 3.14 14.87
N PHE A 291 17.60 2.35 15.31
CA PHE A 291 16.43 2.85 16.03
C PHE A 291 16.36 2.41 17.49
N VAL A 292 17.05 1.34 17.88
CA VAL A 292 17.15 0.96 19.29
C VAL A 292 18.46 1.50 19.88
N ALA A 293 19.61 1.05 19.39
CA ALA A 293 20.90 1.34 20.03
C ALA A 293 21.35 2.80 19.86
N ALA A 294 21.33 3.34 18.65
CA ALA A 294 21.79 4.71 18.39
C ALA A 294 20.95 5.77 19.14
N PRO A 295 19.61 5.70 19.13
CA PRO A 295 18.73 6.52 19.96
C PRO A 295 19.05 6.47 21.45
N LEU A 296 19.26 5.29 22.02
CA LEU A 296 19.62 5.16 23.43
C LEU A 296 20.94 5.86 23.73
N LEU A 297 21.97 5.65 22.90
CA LEU A 297 23.25 6.34 23.04
C LEU A 297 23.05 7.86 22.97
N LEU A 298 22.28 8.35 22.00
CA LEU A 298 22.02 9.77 21.82
C LEU A 298 21.24 10.35 23.02
N ILE A 299 20.24 9.63 23.53
CA ILE A 299 19.49 10.03 24.74
C ILE A 299 20.43 10.09 25.95
N VAL A 300 21.22 9.04 26.19
CA VAL A 300 22.17 8.99 27.32
C VAL A 300 23.18 10.13 27.23
N THR A 301 23.78 10.35 26.06
CA THR A 301 24.76 11.42 25.86
C THR A 301 24.16 12.81 26.04
N LEU A 302 22.98 13.08 25.47
CA LEU A 302 22.29 14.36 25.65
C LEU A 302 21.86 14.59 27.10
N MET A 303 21.47 13.52 27.79
CA MET A 303 21.15 13.56 29.22
C MET A 303 22.39 13.91 30.06
N VAL A 304 23.52 13.25 29.81
CA VAL A 304 24.80 13.57 30.48
C VAL A 304 25.23 15.02 30.22
N ILE A 305 25.17 15.49 28.96
CA ILE A 305 25.47 16.89 28.64
C ILE A 305 24.53 17.85 29.37
N SER A 306 23.25 17.49 29.50
CA SER A 306 22.29 18.28 30.28
C SER A 306 22.68 18.38 31.74
N PHE A 307 23.14 17.27 32.33
CA PHE A 307 23.62 17.23 33.72
C PHE A 307 24.88 18.05 33.93
N LEU A 308 25.72 18.21 32.90
CA LEU A 308 26.88 19.11 32.92
C LEU A 308 26.50 20.60 32.71
N GLY A 309 25.21 20.92 32.64
CA GLY A 309 24.70 22.28 32.48
C GLY A 309 24.44 22.72 31.03
N GLY A 310 24.49 21.80 30.07
CA GLY A 310 24.16 22.07 28.67
C GLY A 310 22.63 22.15 28.43
N ASN A 311 22.20 23.07 27.57
CA ASN A 311 20.80 23.11 27.12
C ASN A 311 20.57 22.14 25.96
N THR A 312 20.18 20.90 26.27
CA THR A 312 19.94 19.82 25.28
C THR A 312 18.47 19.50 25.01
N LEU A 313 17.54 20.22 25.67
CA LEU A 313 16.10 19.93 25.57
C LEU A 313 15.57 20.04 24.14
N VAL A 314 15.98 21.07 23.39
CA VAL A 314 15.51 21.27 22.01
C VAL A 314 15.97 20.12 21.13
N GLN A 315 17.21 19.66 21.29
CA GLN A 315 17.79 18.52 20.56
C GLN A 315 17.05 17.24 20.92
N LEU A 316 16.71 17.04 22.20
CA LEU A 316 16.02 15.88 22.71
C LEU A 316 14.54 15.84 22.25
N TYR A 317 13.86 16.99 22.20
CA TYR A 317 12.53 17.12 21.58
C TYR A 317 12.56 16.89 20.07
N ALA A 318 13.54 17.47 19.36
CA ALA A 318 13.71 17.24 17.92
C ALA A 318 14.00 15.76 17.64
N LEU A 319 14.83 15.13 18.46
CA LEU A 319 15.13 13.70 18.36
C LEU A 319 13.85 12.86 18.49
N ASN A 320 13.07 13.10 19.56
CA ASN A 320 11.94 12.25 19.88
C ASN A 320 10.68 12.48 19.02
N TYR A 321 10.34 13.74 18.72
CA TYR A 321 9.10 14.06 18.02
C TYR A 321 9.25 14.26 16.52
N LEU A 322 10.48 14.46 16.03
CA LEU A 322 10.73 14.64 14.60
C LEU A 322 11.60 13.52 14.04
N ILE A 323 12.80 13.29 14.58
CA ILE A 323 13.76 12.35 13.99
C ILE A 323 13.28 10.90 14.12
N PHE A 324 12.81 10.46 15.29
CA PHE A 324 12.34 9.07 15.45
C PHE A 324 11.10 8.76 14.61
N PRO A 325 9.99 9.54 14.69
CA PRO A 325 8.80 9.21 13.90
C PRO A 325 9.08 9.28 12.40
N LEU A 326 9.83 10.29 11.94
CA LEU A 326 10.21 10.41 10.54
C LEU A 326 11.12 9.27 10.09
N GLY A 327 12.12 8.92 10.90
CA GLY A 327 13.03 7.83 10.61
C GLY A 327 12.32 6.47 10.57
N MET A 328 11.40 6.22 11.51
CA MET A 328 10.57 5.02 11.52
C MET A 328 9.65 4.95 10.30
N ALA A 329 9.01 6.07 9.94
CA ALA A 329 8.14 6.17 8.77
C ALA A 329 8.93 5.96 7.47
N LEU A 330 10.11 6.58 7.36
CA LEU A 330 11.02 6.39 6.23
C LEU A 330 11.51 4.94 6.14
N PHE A 331 11.80 4.31 7.27
CA PHE A 331 12.23 2.93 7.31
C PHE A 331 11.10 1.95 6.98
N LEU A 332 9.87 2.21 7.45
CA LEU A 332 8.68 1.49 7.04
C LEU A 332 8.45 1.62 5.53
N LEU A 333 8.62 2.81 4.97
CA LEU A 333 8.55 3.04 3.52
C LEU A 333 9.68 2.29 2.79
N LEU A 334 10.89 2.27 3.33
CA LEU A 334 12.00 1.52 2.75
C LEU A 334 11.66 0.02 2.69
N ILE A 335 11.16 -0.56 3.79
CA ILE A 335 10.68 -1.94 3.79
C ILE A 335 9.53 -2.09 2.82
N ASP A 336 8.58 -1.16 2.77
CA ASP A 336 7.44 -1.24 1.85
C ASP A 336 7.90 -1.31 0.40
N VAL A 337 8.80 -0.42 -0.02
CA VAL A 337 9.39 -0.39 -1.36
C VAL A 337 10.21 -1.65 -1.67
N LEU A 338 10.98 -2.15 -0.70
CA LEU A 338 11.78 -3.38 -0.87
C LEU A 338 10.96 -4.66 -0.77
N SER A 339 9.81 -4.62 -0.09
CA SER A 339 8.86 -5.72 0.03
C SER A 339 7.89 -5.76 -1.14
N ALA A 340 7.63 -4.61 -1.77
CA ALA A 340 6.76 -4.45 -2.93
C ALA A 340 7.01 -5.50 -4.03
N PRO A 341 8.25 -5.88 -4.39
CA PRO A 341 8.57 -6.98 -5.32
C PRO A 341 8.01 -8.35 -4.96
N TYR A 342 7.74 -8.60 -3.69
CA TYR A 342 7.41 -9.92 -3.16
C TYR A 342 6.02 -9.95 -2.50
N THR A 343 5.27 -8.85 -2.61
CA THR A 343 3.88 -8.79 -2.18
C THR A 343 3.05 -9.51 -3.22
N GLN A 344 2.58 -10.72 -2.88
CA GLN A 344 1.55 -11.36 -3.69
C GLN A 344 0.30 -10.50 -3.58
N ASP A 345 0.03 -9.69 -4.61
CA ASP A 345 -1.27 -9.07 -4.78
C ASP A 345 -2.30 -10.19 -4.81
N THR A 346 -2.99 -10.36 -3.68
CA THR A 346 -4.20 -11.17 -3.62
C THR A 346 -5.16 -10.51 -4.60
N VAL A 347 -5.29 -11.11 -5.78
CA VAL A 347 -6.23 -10.78 -6.87
C VAL A 347 -7.23 -9.76 -6.41
N GLN A 348 -7.09 -8.54 -6.95
CA GLN A 348 -7.95 -7.39 -6.76
C GLN A 348 -9.34 -7.81 -6.29
N THR A 349 -9.58 -7.79 -4.98
CA THR A 349 -10.94 -7.89 -4.47
C THR A 349 -11.62 -6.55 -4.66
N LYS A 350 -11.47 -5.86 -5.79
CA LYS A 350 -12.12 -4.58 -6.12
C LYS A 350 -12.03 -3.44 -5.07
N HIS A 351 -11.26 -3.62 -3.99
CA HIS A 351 -11.31 -2.79 -2.78
C HIS A 351 -9.93 -2.41 -2.22
N ASP A 352 -8.84 -2.63 -2.98
CA ASP A 352 -7.55 -1.98 -2.70
C ASP A 352 -7.45 -0.61 -3.41
N VAL A 353 -8.57 0.10 -3.42
CA VAL A 353 -8.60 1.52 -3.76
C VAL A 353 -8.12 2.25 -2.51
N THR A 354 -7.09 3.08 -2.65
CA THR A 354 -6.51 3.84 -1.54
C THR A 354 -7.60 4.47 -0.67
N ILE A 355 -7.43 4.42 0.67
CA ILE A 355 -8.37 4.96 1.68
C ILE A 355 -8.92 6.35 1.29
N VAL A 356 -8.11 7.14 0.59
CA VAL A 356 -8.44 8.49 0.11
C VAL A 356 -9.51 8.49 -1.00
N GLU A 357 -9.46 7.56 -1.96
CA GLU A 357 -10.41 7.50 -3.09
C GLU A 357 -11.76 6.93 -2.67
N GLU A 358 -11.81 5.91 -1.80
CA GLU A 358 -13.06 5.42 -1.22
C GLU A 358 -13.69 6.43 -0.26
N LEU A 359 -12.90 7.10 0.58
CA LEU A 359 -13.40 8.18 1.42
C LEU A 359 -13.95 9.32 0.57
N TRP A 360 -13.29 9.67 -0.54
CA TRP A 360 -13.80 10.65 -1.49
C TRP A 360 -15.09 10.18 -2.18
N MET A 361 -15.21 8.91 -2.55
CA MET A 361 -16.44 8.36 -3.14
C MET A 361 -17.58 8.36 -2.13
N ALA A 362 -17.36 7.87 -0.91
CA ALA A 362 -18.35 7.88 0.16
C ALA A 362 -18.77 9.30 0.56
N LEU A 363 -17.82 10.24 0.66
CA LEU A 363 -18.11 11.66 0.88
C LEU A 363 -18.86 12.27 -0.30
N HIS A 364 -18.52 11.95 -1.55
CA HIS A 364 -19.25 12.43 -2.71
C HIS A 364 -20.66 11.87 -2.75
N GLU A 365 -20.85 10.59 -2.45
CA GLU A 365 -22.18 9.97 -2.41
C GLU A 365 -23.02 10.55 -1.27
N PHE A 366 -22.45 10.69 -0.06
CA PHE A 366 -23.12 11.32 1.06
C PHE A 366 -23.44 12.80 0.77
N ALA A 367 -22.49 13.56 0.22
CA ALA A 367 -22.70 14.95 -0.18
C ALA A 367 -23.71 15.07 -1.34
N ALA A 368 -23.77 14.08 -2.23
CA ALA A 368 -24.77 14.03 -3.29
C ALA A 368 -26.16 13.67 -2.73
N VAL A 369 -26.26 12.83 -1.70
CA VAL A 369 -27.51 12.53 -0.99
C VAL A 369 -27.98 13.73 -0.19
N ALA A 370 -27.08 14.37 0.57
CA ALA A 370 -27.37 15.60 1.30
C ALA A 370 -27.77 16.74 0.36
N ARG A 371 -27.07 16.91 -0.79
CA ARG A 371 -27.47 17.87 -1.84
C ARG A 371 -28.82 17.53 -2.43
N ARG A 372 -29.13 16.24 -2.65
CA ARG A 372 -30.42 15.79 -3.18
C ARG A 372 -31.58 16.02 -2.20
N GLU A 373 -31.37 15.83 -0.89
CA GLU A 373 -32.38 16.18 0.11
C GLU A 373 -32.53 17.69 0.28
N LEU A 374 -31.44 18.45 0.18
CA LEU A 374 -31.50 19.90 0.16
C LEU A 374 -32.23 20.43 -1.10
N GLN A 375 -32.03 19.75 -2.24
CA GLN A 375 -32.73 20.03 -3.51
C GLN A 375 -34.20 19.65 -3.42
N ARG A 376 -34.57 18.50 -2.84
CA ARG A 376 -35.96 18.12 -2.55
C ARG A 376 -36.65 19.14 -1.66
N ALA A 377 -36.04 19.51 -0.54
CA ALA A 377 -36.58 20.52 0.37
C ALA A 377 -36.72 21.90 -0.29
N ARG A 378 -35.93 22.17 -1.34
CA ARG A 378 -36.00 23.40 -2.15
C ARG A 378 -37.04 23.31 -3.26
N GLU A 379 -37.20 22.16 -3.90
CA GLU A 379 -38.17 21.88 -4.96
C GLU A 379 -39.59 21.70 -4.40
N GLU A 380 -39.76 21.04 -3.26
CA GLU A 380 -41.03 21.00 -2.52
C GLU A 380 -41.48 22.39 -2.04
N ARG A 381 -40.53 23.32 -1.86
CA ARG A 381 -40.80 24.67 -1.36
C ARG A 381 -40.87 25.75 -2.44
N TRP A 382 -40.33 25.50 -3.64
CA TRP A 382 -40.24 26.49 -4.74
C TRP A 382 -40.29 25.91 -6.18
N GLY A 383 -40.54 24.62 -6.39
CA GLY A 383 -40.54 23.99 -7.71
C GLY A 383 -41.85 24.17 -8.47
N SER A 384 -41.79 24.83 -9.63
CA SER A 384 -42.85 24.84 -10.66
C SER A 384 -42.76 23.58 -11.52
N ASP A 385 -43.91 23.04 -11.94
CA ASP A 385 -44.14 21.73 -12.57
C ASP A 385 -43.42 21.42 -13.91
N ASP A 386 -42.51 22.26 -14.42
CA ASP A 386 -41.81 22.02 -15.68
C ASP A 386 -40.28 22.11 -15.50
N ALA A 387 -39.60 20.96 -15.44
CA ALA A 387 -38.14 20.89 -15.47
C ALA A 387 -37.66 20.12 -16.71
N ILE A 388 -37.16 20.86 -17.69
CA ILE A 388 -36.46 20.39 -18.89
C ILE A 388 -34.98 20.20 -18.54
N ALA A 389 -34.38 19.06 -18.93
CA ALA A 389 -32.95 18.79 -18.76
C ALA A 389 -32.08 19.74 -19.61
N SER A 390 -30.93 20.17 -19.08
CA SER A 390 -30.04 21.18 -19.68
C SER A 390 -29.34 20.75 -20.98
N ASP A 391 -29.52 19.51 -21.43
CA ASP A 391 -28.91 18.94 -22.63
C ASP A 391 -29.93 18.54 -23.72
N GLY A 392 -31.23 18.79 -23.50
CA GLY A 392 -32.28 18.47 -24.47
C GLY A 392 -32.61 16.97 -24.62
N GLY A 393 -32.11 16.10 -23.72
CA GLY A 393 -32.46 14.68 -23.68
C GLY A 393 -33.69 14.38 -22.80
N VAL A 394 -34.52 13.42 -23.22
CA VAL A 394 -35.58 12.86 -22.36
C VAL A 394 -34.92 12.04 -21.25
N VAL A 395 -35.12 12.44 -20.00
CA VAL A 395 -34.65 11.71 -18.81
C VAL A 395 -35.35 10.34 -18.79
N ASP A 396 -34.61 9.28 -19.12
CA ASP A 396 -35.16 7.93 -19.14
C ASP A 396 -35.38 7.46 -17.68
N ALA A 397 -36.63 7.57 -17.22
CA ALA A 397 -37.04 7.27 -15.85
C ALA A 397 -36.69 5.83 -15.40
N ARG A 398 -36.43 4.92 -16.34
CA ARG A 398 -36.00 3.53 -16.08
C ARG A 398 -34.57 3.43 -15.56
N LEU A 399 -33.64 4.22 -16.08
CA LEU A 399 -32.23 4.19 -15.65
C LEU A 399 -32.10 4.71 -14.21
N ASP A 400 -32.87 5.74 -13.88
CA ASP A 400 -32.96 6.25 -12.52
C ASP A 400 -33.63 5.24 -11.58
N HIS A 401 -34.64 4.47 -12.03
CA HIS A 401 -35.25 3.44 -11.18
C HIS A 401 -34.29 2.28 -10.86
N TYR A 402 -33.46 1.85 -11.82
CA TYR A 402 -32.40 0.85 -11.59
C TYR A 402 -31.33 1.37 -10.62
N ARG A 403 -30.90 2.62 -10.78
CA ARG A 403 -29.96 3.29 -9.85
C ARG A 403 -30.56 3.50 -8.45
N ARG A 404 -31.87 3.82 -8.37
CA ARG A 404 -32.65 3.92 -7.11
C ARG A 404 -32.71 2.57 -6.38
N ALA A 405 -32.99 1.48 -7.09
CA ALA A 405 -33.11 0.14 -6.51
C ALA A 405 -31.77 -0.35 -5.94
N ASN A 406 -30.68 -0.14 -6.68
CA ASN A 406 -29.34 -0.58 -6.27
C ASN A 406 -28.82 0.22 -5.05
N ALA A 407 -29.07 1.53 -4.99
CA ALA A 407 -28.65 2.35 -3.85
C ALA A 407 -29.42 2.00 -2.56
N VAL A 408 -30.72 1.70 -2.66
CA VAL A 408 -31.55 1.31 -1.51
C VAL A 408 -31.20 -0.10 -1.02
N SER A 409 -30.86 -1.04 -1.89
CA SER A 409 -30.37 -2.36 -1.47
C SER A 409 -29.02 -2.26 -0.77
N THR A 410 -28.08 -1.48 -1.31
CA THR A 410 -26.76 -1.28 -0.69
C THR A 410 -26.86 -0.58 0.67
N LEU A 411 -27.70 0.44 0.81
CA LEU A 411 -27.95 1.09 2.11
C LEU A 411 -28.64 0.15 3.12
N ARG A 412 -29.56 -0.69 2.66
CA ARG A 412 -30.25 -1.66 3.52
C ARG A 412 -29.33 -2.78 3.99
N GLU A 413 -28.39 -3.21 3.16
CA GLU A 413 -27.30 -4.13 3.54
C GLU A 413 -26.32 -3.47 4.52
N LEU A 414 -25.94 -2.22 4.29
CA LEU A 414 -25.07 -1.42 5.18
C LEU A 414 -25.64 -1.22 6.59
N VAL A 415 -26.95 -0.98 6.69
CA VAL A 415 -27.63 -0.76 7.97
C VAL A 415 -28.08 -2.08 8.62
N GLY A 416 -28.29 -3.13 7.83
CA GLY A 416 -28.81 -4.42 8.30
C GLY A 416 -27.81 -5.25 9.11
N ASP A 417 -26.52 -5.25 8.74
CA ASP A 417 -25.46 -5.92 9.49
C ASP A 417 -24.10 -5.19 9.33
N PRO A 418 -23.88 -4.09 10.09
CA PRO A 418 -22.63 -3.32 10.00
C PRO A 418 -21.41 -4.14 10.44
N LEU A 419 -21.59 -5.18 11.26
CA LEU A 419 -20.51 -6.03 11.74
C LEU A 419 -20.03 -7.00 10.66
N ASP A 420 -20.93 -7.53 9.81
CA ASP A 420 -20.52 -8.40 8.71
C ASP A 420 -19.69 -7.64 7.66
N ILE A 421 -20.05 -6.40 7.38
CA ILE A 421 -19.30 -5.53 6.46
C ILE A 421 -17.91 -5.20 7.01
N MET A 422 -17.80 -4.82 8.30
CA MET A 422 -16.50 -4.57 8.93
C MET A 422 -15.61 -5.82 8.99
N ARG A 423 -16.20 -7.02 9.11
CA ARG A 423 -15.46 -8.29 9.02
C ARG A 423 -14.90 -8.54 7.63
N ARG A 424 -15.61 -8.14 6.57
CA ARG A 424 -15.13 -8.24 5.18
C ARG A 424 -14.08 -7.16 4.88
N GLN A 425 -14.31 -5.94 5.37
CA GLN A 425 -13.48 -4.76 5.13
C GLN A 425 -13.07 -4.08 6.46
N PRO A 426 -11.93 -4.47 7.05
CA PRO A 426 -11.49 -3.96 8.36
C PRO A 426 -11.34 -2.45 8.43
N TYR A 427 -10.89 -1.80 7.34
CA TYR A 427 -10.63 -0.36 7.29
C TYR A 427 -11.90 0.48 7.48
N LEU A 428 -13.09 -0.05 7.18
CA LEU A 428 -14.35 0.65 7.41
C LEU A 428 -14.61 0.91 8.89
N SER A 429 -14.03 0.11 9.79
CA SER A 429 -14.11 0.39 11.22
C SER A 429 -13.45 1.73 11.59
N ALA A 430 -12.42 2.17 10.85
CA ALA A 430 -11.77 3.47 11.05
C ALA A 430 -12.72 4.65 10.80
N LEU A 431 -13.68 4.50 9.88
CA LEU A 431 -14.63 5.57 9.55
C LEU A 431 -15.49 5.96 10.76
N ILE A 432 -15.79 5.00 11.64
CA ILE A 432 -16.58 5.22 12.86
C ILE A 432 -15.65 5.54 14.04
N THR A 433 -14.50 4.87 14.16
CA THR A 433 -13.63 5.03 15.32
C THR A 433 -12.81 6.32 15.30
N VAL A 434 -12.43 6.84 14.12
CA VAL A 434 -11.65 8.10 14.01
C VAL A 434 -12.43 9.31 14.55
N PRO A 435 -13.70 9.56 14.18
CA PRO A 435 -14.50 10.62 14.81
C PRO A 435 -14.60 10.46 16.33
N ILE A 436 -14.82 9.24 16.81
CA ILE A 436 -14.88 8.94 18.25
C ILE A 436 -13.54 9.26 18.93
N ALA A 437 -12.42 8.91 18.30
CA ALA A 437 -11.08 9.18 18.80
C ALA A 437 -10.75 10.68 18.83
N VAL A 438 -11.31 11.49 17.93
CA VAL A 438 -11.17 12.96 17.97
C VAL A 438 -12.05 13.57 19.06
N VAL A 439 -13.25 13.02 19.28
CA VAL A 439 -14.18 13.50 20.32
C VAL A 439 -13.72 13.11 21.73
N ALA A 440 -13.13 11.93 21.90
CA ALA A 440 -12.68 11.43 23.20
C ALA A 440 -11.77 12.40 24.00
N PRO A 441 -10.69 13.00 23.44
CA PRO A 441 -9.85 13.93 24.17
C PRO A 441 -10.59 15.24 24.46
N ILE A 442 -11.49 15.70 23.58
CA ILE A 442 -12.33 16.88 23.82
C ILE A 442 -13.25 16.65 25.03
N VAL A 443 -13.86 15.47 25.13
CA VAL A 443 -14.71 15.07 26.26
C VAL A 443 -13.88 14.95 27.54
N ALA A 444 -12.68 14.35 27.47
CA ALA A 444 -11.79 14.24 28.63
C ALA A 444 -11.37 15.63 29.16
N ILE A 445 -11.10 16.58 28.25
CA ILE A 445 -10.81 17.98 28.61
C ILE A 445 -12.04 18.65 29.22
N ALA A 446 -13.23 18.47 28.64
CA ALA A 446 -14.47 19.05 29.14
C ALA A 446 -14.87 18.52 30.53
N LEU A 447 -14.56 17.26 30.84
CA LEU A 447 -14.80 16.63 32.14
C LEU A 447 -13.71 16.96 33.18
N GLY A 448 -12.67 17.71 32.80
CA GLY A 448 -11.54 18.04 33.69
C GLY A 448 -10.62 16.84 34.01
N LEU A 449 -10.71 15.77 33.23
CA LEU A 449 -9.86 14.57 33.39
C LEU A 449 -8.44 14.79 32.84
N ALA A 450 -8.28 15.74 31.91
CA ALA A 450 -6.99 16.16 31.36
C ALA A 450 -7.03 17.65 31.00
N THR A 451 -5.92 18.36 31.23
CA THR A 451 -5.77 19.78 30.85
C THR A 451 -4.76 19.90 29.71
N PRO A 452 -5.11 20.57 28.58
CA PRO A 452 -4.26 20.65 27.40
C PRO A 452 -3.21 21.78 27.55
N SER A 453 -2.39 21.73 28.60
CA SER A 453 -1.27 22.65 28.81
C SER A 453 0.04 21.89 28.96
N ILE A 454 1.14 22.53 28.54
CA ILE A 454 2.50 21.97 28.73
C ILE A 454 2.74 21.76 30.23
N ASP A 455 2.37 22.71 31.07
CA ASP A 455 2.54 22.64 32.51
C ASP A 455 1.80 21.46 33.15
N ALA A 456 0.60 21.12 32.65
CA ALA A 456 -0.14 19.95 33.12
C ALA A 456 0.53 18.64 32.70
N MET A 457 1.08 18.59 31.48
CA MET A 457 1.80 17.42 31.00
C MET A 457 3.15 17.24 31.72
N LEU A 458 3.78 18.31 32.18
CA LEU A 458 4.95 18.24 33.05
C LEU A 458 4.60 17.77 34.46
N ALA A 459 3.46 18.22 35.00
CA ALA A 459 3.01 17.89 36.36
C ALA A 459 2.52 16.45 36.51
N ASP A 460 1.76 15.94 35.53
CA ASP A 460 1.33 14.54 35.47
C ASP A 460 1.48 14.00 34.04
N PRO A 461 2.71 13.57 33.68
CA PRO A 461 3.02 13.01 32.36
C PRO A 461 2.16 11.79 32.02
N TYR A 462 1.90 10.93 33.00
CA TYR A 462 1.24 9.66 32.77
C TYR A 462 -0.24 9.86 32.42
N ASN A 463 -1.00 10.52 33.30
CA ASN A 463 -2.44 10.66 33.12
C ASN A 463 -2.77 11.52 31.89
N THR A 464 -2.05 12.63 31.71
CA THR A 464 -2.26 13.56 30.59
C THR A 464 -2.06 12.87 29.24
N THR A 465 -0.99 12.08 29.11
CA THR A 465 -0.68 11.35 27.86
C THR A 465 -1.62 10.19 27.61
N VAL A 466 -2.07 9.48 28.65
CA VAL A 466 -3.05 8.39 28.51
C VAL A 466 -4.36 8.91 27.91
N TRP A 467 -4.91 10.00 28.46
CA TRP A 467 -6.18 10.56 27.97
C TRP A 467 -6.06 11.24 26.61
N LEU A 468 -4.98 11.99 26.36
CA LEU A 468 -4.85 12.79 25.14
C LEU A 468 -4.31 12.01 23.92
N ALA A 469 -3.48 10.98 24.13
CA ALA A 469 -2.80 10.28 23.03
C ALA A 469 -3.11 8.77 22.99
N VAL A 470 -2.94 8.06 24.11
CA VAL A 470 -3.07 6.60 24.14
C VAL A 470 -4.51 6.16 23.90
N LEU A 471 -5.48 6.79 24.56
CA LEU A 471 -6.88 6.40 24.47
C LEU A 471 -7.46 6.64 23.06
N PRO A 472 -7.24 7.79 22.41
CA PRO A 472 -7.59 7.97 20.99
C PRO A 472 -6.93 6.95 20.06
N PHE A 473 -5.64 6.66 20.28
CA PHE A 473 -4.94 5.63 19.53
C PHE A 473 -5.58 4.25 19.70
N ALA A 474 -5.90 3.85 20.94
CA ALA A 474 -6.53 2.56 21.24
C ALA A 474 -7.94 2.44 20.66
N ILE A 475 -8.75 3.51 20.68
CA ILE A 475 -10.10 3.54 20.09
C ILE A 475 -10.05 3.20 18.60
N VAL A 476 -9.05 3.69 17.87
CA VAL A 476 -8.89 3.40 16.44
C VAL A 476 -8.23 2.04 16.23
N ALA A 477 -7.13 1.78 16.92
CA ALA A 477 -6.28 0.62 16.68
C ALA A 477 -6.93 -0.71 17.10
N VAL A 478 -7.70 -0.75 18.20
CA VAL A 478 -8.26 -2.01 18.72
C VAL A 478 -9.28 -2.62 17.75
N PRO A 479 -10.35 -1.91 17.31
CA PRO A 479 -11.32 -2.49 16.39
C PRO A 479 -10.69 -2.87 15.05
N LEU A 480 -9.80 -2.01 14.52
CA LEU A 480 -9.06 -2.30 13.29
C LEU A 480 -8.26 -3.61 13.39
N THR A 481 -7.51 -3.77 14.50
CA THR A 481 -6.72 -4.97 14.75
C THR A 481 -7.61 -6.21 14.86
N VAL A 482 -8.73 -6.12 15.57
CA VAL A 482 -9.65 -7.24 15.78
C VAL A 482 -10.28 -7.69 14.46
N PHE A 483 -10.84 -6.78 13.67
CA PHE A 483 -11.45 -7.13 12.39
C PHE A 483 -10.42 -7.65 11.38
N HIS A 484 -9.24 -7.04 11.33
CA HIS A 484 -8.15 -7.51 10.47
C HIS A 484 -7.71 -8.93 10.86
N GLU A 485 -7.46 -9.19 12.15
CA GLU A 485 -7.01 -10.50 12.62
C GLU A 485 -8.10 -11.58 12.45
N LEU A 486 -9.39 -11.24 12.61
CA LEU A 486 -10.49 -12.18 12.34
C LEU A 486 -10.55 -12.60 10.87
N ARG A 487 -10.42 -11.63 9.94
CA ARG A 487 -10.35 -11.91 8.50
C ARG A 487 -9.16 -12.80 8.17
N THR A 488 -7.97 -12.41 8.62
CA THR A 488 -6.73 -13.15 8.36
C THR A 488 -6.77 -14.56 8.94
N ARG A 489 -7.40 -14.77 10.11
CA ARG A 489 -7.59 -16.12 10.68
C ARG A 489 -8.52 -16.99 9.84
N ARG A 490 -9.59 -16.43 9.27
CA ARG A 490 -10.51 -17.15 8.37
C ARG A 490 -9.76 -17.63 7.13
N GLU A 491 -9.03 -16.74 6.46
CA GLU A 491 -8.25 -17.03 5.26
C GLU A 491 -7.20 -18.13 5.54
N ARG A 492 -6.40 -17.97 6.60
CA ARG A 492 -5.39 -18.96 7.03
C ARG A 492 -5.98 -20.34 7.33
N THR A 493 -7.20 -20.39 7.86
CA THR A 493 -7.88 -21.65 8.17
C THR A 493 -8.30 -22.38 6.90
N LEU A 494 -8.78 -21.64 5.90
CA LEU A 494 -9.12 -22.19 4.58
C LEU A 494 -7.85 -22.72 3.90
N GLU A 495 -6.80 -21.91 3.80
CA GLU A 495 -5.52 -22.29 3.17
C GLU A 495 -4.89 -23.53 3.79
N ARG A 496 -4.92 -23.66 5.12
CA ARG A 496 -4.31 -24.81 5.81
C ARG A 496 -5.06 -26.12 5.58
N ARG A 497 -6.39 -26.10 5.43
CA ARG A 497 -7.23 -27.32 5.29
C ARG A 497 -7.50 -27.72 3.84
N PHE A 498 -7.33 -26.79 2.91
CA PHE A 498 -7.63 -26.99 1.50
C PHE A 498 -6.75 -28.06 0.81
N PRO A 499 -5.42 -28.13 1.01
CA PRO A 499 -4.58 -29.16 0.40
C PRO A 499 -5.03 -30.58 0.74
N ASP A 500 -5.41 -30.83 2.00
CA ASP A 500 -5.90 -32.15 2.44
C ASP A 500 -7.20 -32.52 1.71
N THR A 501 -8.07 -31.54 1.49
CA THR A 501 -9.32 -31.71 0.74
C THR A 501 -9.05 -32.06 -0.72
N LEU A 502 -8.11 -31.38 -1.37
CA LEU A 502 -7.68 -31.68 -2.74
C LEU A 502 -7.06 -33.08 -2.86
N ASN A 503 -6.22 -33.47 -1.89
CA ASN A 503 -5.65 -34.82 -1.87
C ASN A 503 -6.74 -35.88 -1.79
N LEU A 504 -7.77 -35.69 -0.94
CA LEU A 504 -8.91 -36.61 -0.88
C LEU A 504 -9.69 -36.68 -2.19
N LEU A 505 -9.90 -35.53 -2.87
CA LEU A 505 -10.55 -35.49 -4.18
C LEU A 505 -9.70 -36.20 -5.25
N SER A 506 -8.40 -35.96 -5.27
CA SER A 506 -7.44 -36.60 -6.18
C SER A 506 -7.40 -38.11 -5.96
N SER A 507 -7.30 -38.57 -4.70
CA SER A 507 -7.27 -40.01 -4.38
C SER A 507 -8.60 -40.68 -4.73
N ALA A 508 -9.75 -40.04 -4.49
CA ALA A 508 -11.04 -40.57 -4.90
C ALA A 508 -11.16 -40.67 -6.43
N ASN A 509 -10.66 -39.66 -7.16
CA ASN A 509 -10.67 -39.69 -8.61
C ASN A 509 -9.71 -40.76 -9.19
N GLN A 510 -8.54 -40.98 -8.58
CA GLN A 510 -7.63 -42.10 -8.91
C GLN A 510 -8.29 -43.47 -8.72
N MET A 511 -9.27 -43.59 -7.81
CA MET A 511 -10.09 -44.79 -7.62
C MET A 511 -11.22 -44.92 -8.64
N GLY A 512 -11.33 -44.00 -9.61
CA GLY A 512 -12.37 -43.97 -10.64
C GLY A 512 -13.68 -43.32 -10.21
N ILE A 513 -13.72 -42.66 -9.03
CA ILE A 513 -14.93 -41.96 -8.57
C ILE A 513 -15.11 -40.65 -9.35
N PRO A 514 -16.28 -40.40 -9.98
CA PRO A 514 -16.55 -39.15 -10.68
C PRO A 514 -16.40 -37.92 -9.79
N LEU A 515 -15.95 -36.79 -10.35
CA LEU A 515 -15.67 -35.55 -9.60
C LEU A 515 -16.84 -35.07 -8.74
N VAL A 516 -18.07 -35.13 -9.27
CA VAL A 516 -19.27 -34.69 -8.53
C VAL A 516 -19.55 -35.60 -7.33
N GLU A 517 -19.30 -36.90 -7.47
CA GLU A 517 -19.49 -37.88 -6.41
C GLU A 517 -18.38 -37.82 -5.36
N SER A 518 -17.12 -37.59 -5.79
CA SER A 518 -16.01 -37.36 -4.86
C SER A 518 -16.19 -36.08 -4.05
N LEU A 519 -16.68 -34.99 -4.65
CA LEU A 519 -17.08 -33.77 -3.94
C LEU A 519 -18.17 -34.03 -2.91
N ALA A 520 -19.18 -34.83 -3.26
CA ALA A 520 -20.25 -35.21 -2.34
C ALA A 520 -19.72 -36.03 -1.15
N LEU A 521 -18.79 -36.96 -1.39
CA LEU A 521 -18.12 -37.73 -0.35
C LEU A 521 -17.33 -36.81 0.57
N VAL A 522 -16.40 -36.03 0.02
CA VAL A 522 -15.52 -35.12 0.80
C VAL A 522 -16.31 -34.11 1.63
N SER A 523 -17.43 -33.57 1.10
CA SER A 523 -18.31 -32.64 1.84
C SER A 523 -18.86 -33.19 3.16
N ARG A 524 -18.95 -34.53 3.31
CA ARG A 524 -19.42 -35.20 4.53
C ARG A 524 -18.33 -35.35 5.59
N TRP A 525 -17.07 -35.50 5.16
CA TRP A 525 -15.92 -35.72 6.05
C TRP A 525 -15.20 -34.42 6.41
N SER A 526 -15.38 -33.36 5.62
CA SER A 526 -14.87 -32.03 5.94
C SER A 526 -15.59 -31.43 7.17
N SER A 527 -14.84 -30.67 7.98
CA SER A 527 -15.38 -29.94 9.15
C SER A 527 -15.01 -28.45 9.11
N GLY A 528 -15.79 -27.63 9.80
CA GLY A 528 -15.59 -26.18 9.90
C GLY A 528 -16.00 -25.41 8.63
N ILE A 529 -15.43 -24.21 8.45
CA ILE A 529 -15.82 -23.24 7.42
C ILE A 529 -15.76 -23.82 5.99
N LEU A 530 -14.73 -24.61 5.68
CA LEU A 530 -14.59 -25.25 4.37
C LEU A 530 -15.72 -26.26 4.09
N ALA A 531 -16.22 -26.93 5.13
CA ALA A 531 -17.31 -27.88 4.99
C ALA A 531 -18.63 -27.19 4.61
N ASP A 532 -18.88 -26.02 5.16
CA ASP A 532 -20.09 -25.23 4.85
C ASP A 532 -20.07 -24.80 3.38
N GLU A 533 -18.92 -24.33 2.89
CA GLU A 533 -18.75 -23.94 1.49
C GLU A 533 -18.80 -25.14 0.53
N LEU A 534 -18.23 -26.29 0.89
CA LEU A 534 -18.33 -27.53 0.10
C LEU A 534 -19.76 -28.08 0.06
N ARG A 535 -20.54 -27.93 1.15
CA ARG A 535 -21.96 -28.28 1.16
C ARG A 535 -22.77 -27.34 0.28
N ALA A 536 -22.46 -26.04 0.29
CA ALA A 536 -23.07 -25.07 -0.63
C ALA A 536 -22.77 -25.43 -2.08
N LEU A 537 -21.50 -25.69 -2.44
CA LEU A 537 -21.11 -26.17 -3.77
C LEU A 537 -21.89 -27.42 -4.18
N ARG A 538 -21.94 -28.45 -3.33
CA ARG A 538 -22.68 -29.67 -3.62
C ARG A 538 -24.16 -29.40 -3.87
N ASN A 539 -24.76 -28.50 -3.09
CA ASN A 539 -26.15 -28.10 -3.28
C ASN A 539 -26.32 -27.38 -4.62
N ASP A 540 -25.43 -26.44 -4.97
CA ASP A 540 -25.46 -25.71 -6.25
C ASP A 540 -25.42 -26.66 -7.45
N ILE A 541 -24.51 -27.66 -7.42
CA ILE A 541 -24.41 -28.69 -8.47
C ILE A 541 -25.72 -29.49 -8.56
N ARG A 542 -26.27 -29.91 -7.42
CA ARG A 542 -27.50 -30.70 -7.35
C ARG A 542 -28.73 -29.94 -7.85
N TRP A 543 -28.80 -28.63 -7.62
CA TRP A 543 -29.93 -27.79 -8.03
C TRP A 543 -29.83 -27.31 -9.49
N ASN A 544 -28.64 -26.94 -9.96
CA ASN A 544 -28.46 -26.27 -11.25
C ASN A 544 -27.96 -27.19 -12.39
N TYR A 545 -27.58 -28.43 -12.07
CA TYR A 545 -27.05 -29.44 -13.01
C TYR A 545 -25.84 -28.97 -13.84
N ASP A 546 -25.11 -27.96 -13.38
CA ASP A 546 -23.90 -27.45 -14.02
C ASP A 546 -22.74 -27.40 -13.03
N ALA A 547 -21.89 -28.42 -13.08
CA ALA A 547 -20.72 -28.52 -12.22
C ALA A 547 -19.69 -27.42 -12.50
N HIS A 548 -19.57 -26.96 -13.75
CA HIS A 548 -18.60 -25.95 -14.13
C HIS A 548 -18.97 -24.59 -13.52
N SER A 549 -20.19 -24.12 -13.76
CA SER A 549 -20.63 -22.82 -13.19
C SER A 549 -20.71 -22.86 -11.67
N ALA A 550 -21.08 -23.99 -11.07
CA ALA A 550 -21.07 -24.14 -9.61
C ALA A 550 -19.65 -24.07 -9.02
N LEU A 551 -18.65 -24.69 -9.67
CA LEU A 551 -17.25 -24.57 -9.27
C LEU A 551 -16.73 -23.14 -9.46
N MET A 552 -17.06 -22.46 -10.55
CA MET A 552 -16.71 -21.05 -10.77
C MET A 552 -17.32 -20.13 -9.68
N ALA A 553 -18.59 -20.36 -9.34
CA ALA A 553 -19.25 -19.63 -8.25
C ALA A 553 -18.59 -19.93 -6.90
N PHE A 554 -18.26 -21.19 -6.61
CA PHE A 554 -17.53 -21.57 -5.40
C PHE A 554 -16.13 -20.93 -5.33
N ALA A 555 -15.40 -20.88 -6.44
CA ALA A 555 -14.12 -20.18 -6.54
C ALA A 555 -14.26 -18.71 -6.10
N SER A 556 -15.29 -18.01 -6.61
CA SER A 556 -15.58 -16.62 -6.24
C SER A 556 -16.01 -16.44 -4.77
N ARG A 557 -16.71 -17.42 -4.17
CA ARG A 557 -17.17 -17.36 -2.77
C ARG A 557 -16.07 -17.59 -1.75
N LEU A 558 -15.06 -18.40 -2.07
CA LEU A 558 -13.96 -18.71 -1.15
C LEU A 558 -13.24 -17.45 -0.67
N GLY A 559 -13.18 -16.41 -1.52
CA GLY A 559 -12.54 -15.13 -1.18
C GLY A 559 -11.05 -15.25 -0.90
N VAL A 560 -10.42 -16.35 -1.30
CA VAL A 560 -8.97 -16.60 -1.19
C VAL A 560 -8.44 -16.88 -2.60
N PRO A 561 -7.70 -15.95 -3.23
CA PRO A 561 -7.28 -16.05 -4.62
C PRO A 561 -6.50 -17.32 -4.97
N GLN A 562 -5.64 -17.78 -4.06
CA GLN A 562 -4.86 -19.00 -4.24
C GLN A 562 -5.76 -20.23 -4.39
N LEU A 563 -6.81 -20.34 -3.58
CA LEU A 563 -7.73 -21.47 -3.62
C LEU A 563 -8.68 -21.36 -4.83
N SER A 564 -9.09 -20.13 -5.15
CA SER A 564 -9.91 -19.85 -6.33
C SER A 564 -9.24 -20.32 -7.62
N ARG A 565 -7.94 -20.04 -7.82
CA ARG A 565 -7.15 -20.54 -8.97
C ARG A 565 -7.23 -22.06 -9.11
N VAL A 566 -7.05 -22.79 -8.01
CA VAL A 566 -7.10 -24.26 -8.02
C VAL A 566 -8.50 -24.77 -8.37
N ILE A 567 -9.56 -24.16 -7.82
CA ILE A 567 -10.93 -24.54 -8.17
C ILE A 567 -11.23 -24.25 -9.64
N ARG A 568 -10.74 -23.13 -10.19
CA ARG A 568 -10.87 -22.83 -11.62
C ARG A 568 -10.11 -23.82 -12.49
N LEU A 569 -8.91 -24.23 -12.10
CA LEU A 569 -8.16 -25.29 -12.78
C LEU A 569 -8.95 -26.59 -12.83
N ILE A 570 -9.59 -26.96 -11.72
CA ILE A 570 -10.45 -28.14 -11.66
C ILE A 570 -11.69 -27.98 -12.54
N ALA A 571 -12.31 -26.78 -12.55
CA ALA A 571 -13.48 -26.49 -13.38
C ALA A 571 -13.16 -26.56 -14.88
N SER A 572 -12.06 -25.92 -15.30
CA SER A 572 -11.61 -25.87 -16.70
C SER A 572 -11.08 -27.24 -17.17
N GLY A 573 -10.26 -27.90 -16.35
CA GLY A 573 -9.70 -29.22 -16.66
C GLY A 573 -10.72 -30.35 -16.67
N GLY A 574 -11.82 -30.23 -15.92
CA GLY A 574 -12.90 -31.22 -15.91
C GLY A 574 -13.70 -31.32 -17.22
N ARG A 575 -13.53 -30.36 -18.15
CA ARG A 575 -14.20 -30.37 -19.47
C ARG A 575 -13.51 -31.28 -20.48
N THR A 576 -12.21 -31.53 -20.31
CA THR A 576 -11.37 -32.29 -21.24
C THR A 576 -11.16 -33.69 -20.68
N SER A 577 -11.56 -34.73 -21.42
CA SER A 577 -11.67 -36.11 -20.92
C SER A 577 -10.34 -36.84 -20.65
N GLY A 578 -9.20 -36.14 -20.68
CA GLY A 578 -7.87 -36.75 -20.80
C GLY A 578 -7.31 -37.38 -19.53
N ASP A 579 -7.19 -36.62 -18.43
CA ASP A 579 -6.63 -37.13 -17.17
C ASP A 579 -6.89 -36.15 -16.00
N LEU A 580 -8.13 -36.09 -15.51
CA LEU A 580 -8.50 -35.22 -14.38
C LEU A 580 -7.68 -35.53 -13.12
N SER A 581 -7.24 -36.78 -12.95
CA SER A 581 -6.38 -37.21 -11.85
C SER A 581 -5.03 -36.49 -11.91
N ARG A 582 -4.42 -36.37 -13.08
CA ARG A 582 -3.17 -35.63 -13.25
C ARG A 582 -3.33 -34.14 -13.00
N VAL A 583 -4.38 -33.51 -13.53
CA VAL A 583 -4.70 -32.09 -13.28
C VAL A 583 -4.85 -31.82 -11.78
N LEU A 584 -5.61 -32.68 -11.09
CA LEU A 584 -5.78 -32.61 -9.63
C LEU A 584 -4.46 -32.81 -8.88
N SER A 585 -3.59 -33.71 -9.35
CA SER A 585 -2.28 -33.96 -8.71
C SER A 585 -1.32 -32.78 -8.85
N VAL A 586 -1.27 -32.13 -10.02
CA VAL A 586 -0.45 -30.92 -10.25
C VAL A 586 -0.96 -29.78 -9.38
N ALA A 587 -2.28 -29.58 -9.32
CA ALA A 587 -2.90 -28.57 -8.46
C ALA A 587 -2.65 -28.81 -6.97
N ALA A 588 -2.71 -30.07 -6.53
CA ALA A 588 -2.44 -30.46 -5.15
C ALA A 588 -0.96 -30.25 -4.77
N GLU A 589 -0.03 -30.56 -5.68
CA GLU A 589 1.40 -30.36 -5.44
C GLU A 589 1.79 -28.88 -5.43
N ASP A 590 1.27 -28.05 -6.35
CA ASP A 590 1.42 -26.58 -6.32
C ASP A 590 0.91 -26.01 -4.99
N THR A 591 -0.31 -26.40 -4.58
CA THR A 591 -0.89 -25.96 -3.31
C THR A 591 -0.04 -26.39 -2.11
N ARG A 592 0.51 -27.61 -2.13
CA ARG A 592 1.37 -28.14 -1.07
C ARG A 592 2.71 -27.41 -1.00
N ASN A 593 3.35 -27.15 -2.13
CA ASN A 593 4.62 -26.44 -2.19
C ASN A 593 4.46 -25.00 -1.70
N ARG A 594 3.39 -24.31 -2.08
CA ARG A 594 3.03 -23.01 -1.51
C ARG A 594 2.85 -23.04 0.00
N TYR A 595 2.10 -24.01 0.51
CA TYR A 595 1.90 -24.15 1.95
C TYR A 595 3.24 -24.36 2.69
N LYS A 596 4.17 -25.13 2.11
CA LYS A 596 5.53 -25.30 2.65
C LYS A 596 6.30 -23.96 2.64
N LEU A 597 6.28 -23.23 1.53
CA LEU A 597 6.93 -21.93 1.38
C LEU A 597 6.40 -20.91 2.40
N GLU A 598 5.07 -20.77 2.50
CA GLU A 598 4.39 -19.86 3.45
C GLU A 598 4.76 -20.21 4.90
N LYS A 599 4.83 -21.51 5.22
CA LYS A 599 5.23 -21.99 6.55
C LYS A 599 6.70 -21.69 6.85
N SER A 600 7.60 -21.87 5.88
CA SER A 600 9.02 -21.52 6.00
C SER A 600 9.21 -20.03 6.19
N ARG A 601 8.56 -19.21 5.36
CA ARG A 601 8.54 -17.74 5.47
C ARG A 601 8.10 -17.30 6.85
N ARG A 602 6.98 -17.82 7.37
CA ARG A 602 6.48 -17.45 8.71
C ARG A 602 7.42 -17.83 9.84
N ARG A 603 8.15 -18.95 9.71
CA ARG A 603 9.15 -19.35 10.71
C ARG A 603 10.35 -18.41 10.70
N ALA A 604 10.86 -18.08 9.51
CA ALA A 604 11.96 -17.13 9.36
C ALA A 604 11.55 -15.72 9.84
N MET A 605 10.38 -15.24 9.42
CA MET A 605 9.84 -13.96 9.90
C MET A 605 9.60 -13.94 11.42
N GLY A 606 9.23 -15.09 12.00
CA GLY A 606 9.05 -15.25 13.44
C GLY A 606 10.29 -14.87 14.27
N SER A 607 11.49 -15.25 13.82
CA SER A 607 12.73 -14.86 14.50
C SER A 607 13.02 -13.37 14.39
N TYR A 608 12.69 -12.73 13.26
CA TYR A 608 12.95 -11.30 13.06
C TYR A 608 12.00 -10.43 13.88
N ILE A 609 10.73 -10.82 13.99
CA ILE A 609 9.78 -10.19 14.92
C ILE A 609 10.32 -10.26 16.35
N ALA A 610 10.85 -11.43 16.75
CA ALA A 610 11.39 -11.61 18.09
C ALA A 610 12.57 -10.67 18.36
N ILE A 611 13.48 -10.48 17.39
CA ILE A 611 14.60 -9.53 17.48
C ILE A 611 14.10 -8.09 17.67
N VAL A 612 13.12 -7.65 16.88
CA VAL A 612 12.53 -6.30 16.98
C VAL A 612 11.86 -6.09 18.34
N VAL A 613 11.08 -7.06 18.82
CA VAL A 613 10.44 -7.00 20.14
C VAL A 613 11.48 -6.99 21.26
N MET A 614 12.51 -7.84 21.19
CA MET A 614 13.61 -7.83 22.16
C MET A 614 14.36 -6.50 22.17
N GLY A 615 14.64 -5.93 21.00
CA GLY A 615 15.25 -4.60 20.89
C GLY A 615 14.40 -3.52 21.57
N TYR A 616 13.08 -3.53 21.38
CA TYR A 616 12.17 -2.64 22.10
C TYR A 616 12.18 -2.90 23.61
N LEU A 617 12.20 -4.15 24.07
CA LEU A 617 12.28 -4.46 25.51
C LEU A 617 13.58 -3.95 26.14
N VAL A 618 14.71 -4.10 25.43
CA VAL A 618 16.00 -3.53 25.86
C VAL A 618 15.92 -2.00 25.90
N TYR A 619 15.32 -1.37 24.89
CA TYR A 619 15.09 0.07 24.88
C TYR A 619 14.28 0.53 26.10
N LEU A 620 13.12 -0.10 26.33
CA LEU A 620 12.24 0.21 27.44
C LEU A 620 12.95 0.02 28.77
N PHE A 621 13.67 -1.10 28.94
CA PHE A 621 14.46 -1.38 30.13
C PHE A 621 15.51 -0.31 30.39
N VAL A 622 16.30 0.07 29.38
CA VAL A 622 17.33 1.11 29.54
C VAL A 622 16.71 2.46 29.88
N ILE A 623 15.62 2.87 29.21
CA ILE A 623 14.95 4.15 29.51
C ILE A 623 14.40 4.19 30.94
N LEU A 624 13.77 3.11 31.40
CA LEU A 624 13.28 3.02 32.78
C LEU A 624 14.43 3.03 33.78
N MET A 625 15.52 2.31 33.47
CA MET A 625 16.74 2.33 34.27
C MET A 625 17.36 3.72 34.34
N LEU A 626 17.37 4.47 33.24
CA LEU A 626 17.85 5.85 33.21
C LEU A 626 16.99 6.78 34.07
N GLY A 627 15.66 6.64 33.98
CA GLY A 627 14.74 7.38 34.85
C GLY A 627 14.96 7.08 36.33
N ALA A 628 14.88 5.80 36.72
CA ALA A 628 14.96 5.39 38.12
C ALA A 628 16.35 5.56 38.73
N SER A 629 17.42 5.26 37.98
CA SER A 629 18.79 5.23 38.54
C SER A 629 19.54 6.55 38.42
N TYR A 630 19.15 7.44 37.50
CA TYR A 630 19.83 8.72 37.29
C TYR A 630 18.94 9.92 37.61
N LEU A 631 17.69 9.97 37.14
CA LEU A 631 16.82 11.13 37.39
C LEU A 631 16.32 11.19 38.84
N ALA A 632 15.90 10.06 39.43
CA ALA A 632 15.37 10.06 40.80
C ALA A 632 16.39 10.52 41.85
N PRO A 633 17.66 10.04 41.87
CA PRO A 633 18.65 10.56 42.81
C PRO A 633 18.98 12.05 42.61
N LEU A 634 18.93 12.54 41.37
CA LEU A 634 19.15 13.97 41.08
C LEU A 634 17.99 14.84 41.58
N ALA A 635 16.75 14.34 41.52
CA ALA A 635 15.59 15.02 42.10
C ALA A 635 15.74 15.16 43.63
N GLU A 636 16.26 14.14 44.30
CA GLU A 636 16.54 14.18 45.74
C GLU A 636 17.67 15.15 46.10
N MET A 637 18.72 15.25 45.26
CA MET A 637 19.85 16.16 45.48
C MET A 637 19.52 17.63 45.19
N THR A 638 18.57 17.89 44.29
CA THR A 638 18.10 19.24 43.94
C THR A 638 16.98 19.74 44.85
N ALA A 639 16.35 18.85 45.62
CA ALA A 639 15.45 19.24 46.69
C ALA A 639 16.20 20.16 47.68
N PRO A 640 15.64 21.31 48.07
CA PRO A 640 16.33 22.26 48.93
C PRO A 640 16.61 21.60 50.29
N THR A 641 17.86 21.18 50.49
CA THR A 641 18.35 20.88 51.83
C THR A 641 18.51 22.20 52.56
N THR A 642 17.47 22.59 53.31
CA THR A 642 17.58 23.68 54.27
C THR A 642 18.65 23.31 55.28
N ALA A 643 19.83 23.90 55.16
CA ALA A 643 20.80 23.93 56.25
C ALA A 643 20.13 24.57 57.47
N SER A 644 20.45 24.08 58.67
CA SER A 644 19.91 24.56 59.95
C SER A 644 20.09 26.08 60.21
N ASN A 645 20.88 26.76 59.36
CA ASN A 645 21.17 28.19 59.44
C ASN A 645 20.58 29.02 58.28
N GLY A 646 19.67 28.48 57.47
CA GLY A 646 18.98 29.25 56.41
C GLY A 646 19.87 29.76 55.27
N GLN A 647 21.12 29.29 55.18
CA GLN A 647 22.04 29.63 54.11
C GLN A 647 22.05 28.53 53.05
N ALA A 648 21.64 28.88 51.82
CA ALA A 648 21.71 27.99 50.67
C ALA A 648 23.18 27.72 50.30
N LEU A 649 23.56 26.46 50.16
CA LEU A 649 24.90 26.07 49.70
C LEU A 649 25.09 26.49 48.22
N PRO A 650 26.29 26.92 47.80
CA PRO A 650 26.51 27.49 46.46
C PRO A 650 26.53 26.48 45.31
N ILE A 651 26.32 25.18 45.57
CA ILE A 651 26.30 24.14 44.53
C ILE A 651 24.84 23.73 44.29
N GLY A 652 24.05 24.68 43.78
CA GLY A 652 22.73 24.37 43.25
C GLY A 652 22.87 23.88 41.82
N ILE A 653 22.61 22.60 41.56
CA ILE A 653 22.38 22.04 40.22
C ILE A 653 20.98 22.49 39.73
N GLY A 654 20.72 23.81 39.80
CA GLY A 654 19.38 24.40 39.83
C GLY A 654 18.74 24.65 38.47
N SER A 655 19.12 23.92 37.42
CA SER A 655 18.55 24.19 36.10
C SER A 655 18.40 22.96 35.20
N VAL A 656 18.55 21.74 35.72
CA VAL A 656 18.20 20.53 34.95
C VAL A 656 16.69 20.32 35.08
N PRO A 657 15.90 20.45 34.00
CA PRO A 657 14.45 20.33 34.05
C PRO A 657 14.06 18.84 34.02
N ILE A 658 14.09 18.21 35.19
CA ILE A 658 13.87 16.76 35.38
C ILE A 658 12.49 16.33 34.84
N ASP A 659 11.45 17.14 35.07
CA ASP A 659 10.08 16.86 34.60
C ASP A 659 9.99 16.71 33.07
N ASN A 660 10.77 17.51 32.34
CA ASN A 660 10.82 17.42 30.88
C ASN A 660 11.40 16.08 30.41
N PHE A 661 12.35 15.52 31.15
CA PHE A 661 12.93 14.21 30.82
C PHE A 661 11.95 13.07 31.07
N HIS A 662 11.16 13.12 32.16
CA HIS A 662 10.12 12.11 32.41
C HIS A 662 9.08 12.08 31.28
N VAL A 663 8.59 13.24 30.83
CA VAL A 663 7.67 13.33 29.69
C VAL A 663 8.30 12.77 28.42
N VAL A 664 9.56 13.13 28.13
CA VAL A 664 10.19 12.64 26.89
C VAL A 664 10.43 11.15 26.95
N PHE A 665 10.85 10.59 28.07
CA PHE A 665 11.08 9.15 28.21
C PHE A 665 9.79 8.35 28.02
N LEU A 666 8.67 8.82 28.58
CA LEU A 666 7.36 8.22 28.35
C LEU A 666 6.98 8.29 26.86
N HIS A 667 7.08 9.47 26.25
CA HIS A 667 6.70 9.67 24.85
C HIS A 667 7.62 8.91 23.90
N SER A 668 8.92 8.83 24.19
CA SER A 668 9.86 8.07 23.37
C SER A 668 9.57 6.59 23.43
N ALA A 669 9.27 6.04 24.61
CA ALA A 669 8.83 4.65 24.75
C ALA A 669 7.55 4.37 23.96
N LEU A 670 6.55 5.26 24.01
CA LEU A 670 5.29 5.09 23.26
C LEU A 670 5.49 5.19 21.74
N ILE A 671 6.24 6.19 21.26
CA ILE A 671 6.57 6.35 19.84
C ILE A 671 7.33 5.12 19.33
N GLN A 672 8.32 4.66 20.10
CA GLN A 672 9.10 3.46 19.81
C GLN A 672 8.22 2.20 19.81
N ALA A 673 7.26 2.09 20.73
CA ALA A 673 6.33 0.96 20.81
C ALA A 673 5.44 0.86 19.57
N VAL A 674 4.87 1.98 19.14
CA VAL A 674 4.06 2.05 17.93
C VAL A 674 4.92 1.75 16.70
N GLY A 675 6.07 2.41 16.57
CA GLY A 675 6.99 2.21 15.46
C GLY A 675 7.48 0.77 15.31
N SER A 676 8.02 0.19 16.38
CA SER A 676 8.51 -1.20 16.41
C SER A 676 7.38 -2.20 16.22
N GLY A 677 6.17 -1.91 16.72
CA GLY A 677 5.00 -2.76 16.53
C GLY A 677 4.51 -2.79 15.08
N LEU A 678 4.40 -1.62 14.45
CA LEU A 678 4.05 -1.52 13.02
C LEU A 678 5.10 -2.22 12.14
N LEU A 679 6.38 -2.04 12.46
CA LEU A 679 7.49 -2.73 11.80
C LEU A 679 7.38 -4.24 11.93
N ALA A 680 7.16 -4.74 13.14
CA ALA A 680 7.01 -6.16 13.40
C ALA A 680 5.89 -6.77 12.55
N GLY A 681 4.75 -6.09 12.39
CA GLY A 681 3.68 -6.55 11.51
C GLY A 681 4.02 -6.48 10.03
N LYS A 682 4.69 -5.41 9.59
CA LYS A 682 5.16 -5.27 8.20
C LYS A 682 6.17 -6.35 7.83
N LEU A 683 7.05 -6.75 8.74
CA LEU A 683 7.96 -7.89 8.55
C LEU A 683 7.20 -9.23 8.58
N ALA A 684 6.25 -9.41 9.50
CA ALA A 684 5.54 -10.68 9.70
C ALA A 684 4.62 -11.07 8.54
N ASP A 685 3.75 -10.13 8.18
CA ASP A 685 2.57 -10.36 7.35
C ASP A 685 2.54 -9.41 6.15
N ASN A 686 3.64 -8.68 5.88
CA ASN A 686 3.73 -7.68 4.82
C ASN A 686 2.64 -6.58 4.89
N SER A 687 2.06 -6.39 6.08
CA SER A 687 0.99 -5.44 6.32
C SER A 687 1.22 -4.68 7.61
N ALA A 688 1.27 -3.35 7.51
CA ALA A 688 1.33 -2.48 8.67
C ALA A 688 0.10 -2.64 9.58
N LEU A 689 -1.05 -3.03 9.02
CA LEU A 689 -2.27 -3.26 9.80
C LEU A 689 -2.14 -4.47 10.74
N SER A 690 -1.44 -5.53 10.32
CA SER A 690 -1.09 -6.64 11.21
C SER A 690 -0.20 -6.17 12.37
N GLY A 691 0.56 -5.10 12.16
CA GLY A 691 1.46 -4.50 13.15
C GLY A 691 0.75 -3.83 14.33
N LEU A 692 -0.50 -3.41 14.16
CA LEU A 692 -1.26 -2.75 15.22
C LEU A 692 -1.42 -3.64 16.47
N LYS A 693 -1.47 -4.97 16.34
CA LYS A 693 -1.51 -5.87 17.52
C LYS A 693 -0.24 -5.79 18.36
N TYR A 694 0.92 -5.69 17.70
CA TYR A 694 2.20 -5.52 18.38
C TYR A 694 2.32 -4.10 18.93
N ALA A 695 1.93 -3.08 18.17
CA ALA A 695 1.95 -1.69 18.63
C ALA A 695 1.09 -1.49 19.89
N LEU A 696 -0.13 -2.06 19.91
CA LEU A 696 -1.01 -2.05 21.09
C LEU A 696 -0.39 -2.80 22.27
N GLY A 697 0.13 -4.00 22.05
CA GLY A 697 0.76 -4.81 23.11
C GLY A 697 2.00 -4.14 23.71
N LEU A 698 2.89 -3.59 22.87
CA LEU A 698 4.10 -2.90 23.31
C LEU A 698 3.79 -1.56 23.99
N SER A 699 2.78 -0.83 23.51
CA SER A 699 2.34 0.44 24.14
C SER A 699 1.70 0.18 25.50
N ALA A 700 0.86 -0.86 25.61
CA ALA A 700 0.29 -1.28 26.90
C ALA A 700 1.39 -1.70 27.88
N LEU A 701 2.40 -2.44 27.42
CA LEU A 701 3.56 -2.79 28.24
C LEU A 701 4.34 -1.56 28.70
N ALA A 702 4.55 -0.57 27.83
CA ALA A 702 5.19 0.69 28.20
C ALA A 702 4.44 1.38 29.34
N LEU A 703 3.12 1.50 29.21
CA LEU A 703 2.28 2.16 30.21
C LEU A 703 2.26 1.43 31.54
N ILE A 704 2.20 0.10 31.53
CA ILE A 704 2.31 -0.70 32.75
C ILE A 704 3.66 -0.47 33.41
N ALA A 705 4.75 -0.47 32.64
CA ALA A 705 6.08 -0.30 33.19
C ALA A 705 6.31 1.11 33.78
N PHE A 706 5.85 2.16 33.10
CA PHE A 706 5.90 3.54 33.61
C PHE A 706 4.90 3.83 34.73
N ALA A 707 3.86 3.02 34.90
CA ALA A 707 2.96 3.13 36.04
C ALA A 707 3.53 2.47 37.32
N LEU A 708 4.50 1.56 37.17
CA LEU A 708 5.13 0.84 38.27
C LEU A 708 6.40 1.51 38.81
N VAL A 709 7.04 2.38 38.01
CA VAL A 709 8.24 3.17 38.34
C VAL A 709 7.81 4.58 38.67
#